data_AF-A0A7G2EY61-F1
#
_entry.id   AF-A0A7G2EY61-F1
#
_cell.length_a   1.000
_cell.length_b   1.000
_cell.length_c   1.000
_cell.angle_alpha   90.00
_cell.angle_beta   90.00
_cell.angle_gamma   90.00
#
_symmetry.space_group_name_H-M   'P 1'
#
loop_
_entity.id
_entity.type
_entity.pdbx_description
1 polymer ?
#
loop_
_entity_poly.entity_id
_entity_poly.type
_entity_poly.pdbx_seq_one_letter_code
_entity_poly.pdbx_strand_id
1 'polypeptide(L)'
;MADVKDSVITKYGIVGIGMMGREHLINLHHLRDQGLAVVCIADPHPPSQLLAIELAQSFGWELKVFSGHEELLKSELCDVIVVSSPNMTHHQILMDIINYSKPHHVLVEKPLCTTVADCKQVLEAAKKRSDMVVQVGLEYRYMPPVAKLIEQVKGRDFGNVKMVAIREHRFPFLVKVNNWNRFNVNTGGTLVEKCCHFFDLMRLFAGANPVCVMASGGMDVNHKDEVYGGKVPDIIDNAYVIIEFDNGCRGMLDLCMFAEGSKNEQEISVTGDIGKGEALVPEGIVRSGSRIGGREHVQTIKAEDERIKYEGLHHGSSYLEHLTFLSAIRGEGIAAVDLEDGLMAVAMGVAAQLSIQERRYVTIDEPVYEIKIGVVECKPIDRIHSGALLPSFSELVYLSLNFQILICGVKMEDDGGERSSFVAGLIENRAKEVGMAAFDLRSASLHLSQYIETSSSYQNTKTLLRFYDPSVIIVPPNKLAADGMVGVSELVDRCYSTVRKVVFARGCFDDTKGAVLIQNLAAEEPLALGLDTYYKQHYLSLAAAAATIKWIEAEKGVIVTNHSLTVTFNGSFDHMNIDATSVENLELIDPFHNALLGTSNKKRSLFQMFKTTKTAGGTRLLRANLLQPLKDIETINTRLDCLDELMSNEQLFFGLSQVLRKFPKETDRVLCHFCFKPKKVTEAVIGFENTRKSQNMISSIILLKTALDALPILAKVLKDAKCFLLANVYKSVCENDRYASIRKKIGEVIDDDVLHARVPFVARTQQCFALKAGIDGFLDIARRTFCDTSEAIHNLASKYREEFNLPNLKLPFNNRQGFFFRIPQKEIQGKLPNKFTQVVKHGKNIHCSSLELASLNVRNKSAAGECFIRTETCLEALMDAIREDISALTLLAEVLCLLDMIVNSFAHTISTKPVDRYSRPELTDSGPLAIDAGRHPILESIHNDFVSNSIFMSEATNMLVVMGPNMSGKSTYLQQVCLVVILAQIGCYVPARFATIRVVDRILTRMGTMDNLESNSSTFMTEMRETAFIMQNVTNRSLIVMDELGRATSSSDGLAMAWSCCEYLLSLKAYTVFATHMDSLAELATIYPNVKVLHFYVDIRDNRLDFKFQLRDGTLHVPHYGLLLAEVAGLPSTVIDTARIITKRITDKENKRIELNCGKHHEIHRIYRVAQRLICLKYSRQTEDSIRQALQNLKESFTEERL
;
A
#
# COMPACT_ATOMS: atom_id res chain seq x y z
N MET A 1 11.85 64.58 -0.25
CA MET A 1 12.74 65.54 -0.92
C MET A 1 13.90 65.86 0.01
N ALA A 2 15.03 65.19 -0.21
CA ALA A 2 16.36 65.59 0.24
C ALA A 2 17.35 64.87 -0.69
N ASP A 3 18.04 65.64 -1.51
CA ASP A 3 19.27 65.37 -2.27
C ASP A 3 19.59 63.93 -2.71
N VAL A 4 19.14 63.55 -3.92
CA VAL A 4 19.86 62.57 -4.74
C VAL A 4 20.71 63.36 -5.71
N LYS A 5 22.00 63.50 -5.36
CA LYS A 5 23.09 63.87 -6.27
C LYS A 5 22.94 63.09 -7.57
N ASP A 6 23.27 63.71 -8.71
CA ASP A 6 23.39 63.11 -10.04
C ASP A 6 24.03 61.70 -9.99
N SER A 7 23.23 60.67 -9.74
CA SER A 7 23.70 59.30 -9.62
C SER A 7 23.70 58.71 -11.02
N VAL A 8 24.88 58.30 -11.47
CA VAL A 8 25.06 57.61 -12.75
C VAL A 8 24.18 56.35 -12.71
N ILE A 9 23.10 56.35 -13.49
CA ILE A 9 22.17 55.22 -13.58
C ILE A 9 22.90 54.07 -14.28
N THR A 10 23.01 52.92 -13.61
CA THR A 10 23.58 51.70 -14.19
C THR A 10 22.59 51.09 -15.19
N LYS A 11 22.98 50.98 -16.46
CA LYS A 11 22.09 50.50 -17.53
C LYS A 11 22.25 49.00 -17.75
N TYR A 12 21.15 48.28 -17.66
CA TYR A 12 21.09 46.82 -17.83
C TYR A 12 20.54 46.44 -19.21
N GLY A 13 21.16 45.43 -19.82
CA GLY A 13 20.64 44.67 -20.95
C GLY A 13 20.36 43.22 -20.53
N ILE A 14 19.36 42.56 -21.13
CA ILE A 14 19.06 41.14 -20.87
C ILE A 14 19.12 40.35 -22.17
N VAL A 15 19.92 39.29 -22.20
CA VAL A 15 20.05 38.34 -23.31
C VAL A 15 19.32 37.04 -22.92
N GLY A 16 18.28 36.70 -23.67
CA GLY A 16 17.36 35.60 -23.37
C GLY A 16 16.24 36.05 -22.43
N ILE A 17 15.09 36.44 -22.98
CA ILE A 17 13.95 37.04 -22.27
C ILE A 17 12.79 36.05 -22.10
N GLY A 18 13.12 34.78 -21.88
CA GLY A 18 12.16 33.72 -21.57
C GLY A 18 11.54 33.86 -20.17
N MET A 19 11.27 32.73 -19.51
CA MET A 19 10.75 32.74 -18.14
C MET A 19 11.71 33.45 -17.16
N MET A 20 12.99 33.06 -17.15
CA MET A 20 13.99 33.63 -16.23
C MET A 20 14.38 35.07 -16.59
N GLY A 21 14.53 35.39 -17.88
CA GLY A 21 14.83 36.77 -18.26
C GLY A 21 13.73 37.76 -17.86
N ARG A 22 12.45 37.36 -17.93
CA ARG A 22 11.34 38.18 -17.40
C ARG A 22 11.36 38.26 -15.87
N GLU A 23 11.73 37.18 -15.18
CA GLU A 23 11.92 37.20 -13.74
C GLU A 23 13.01 38.21 -13.33
N HIS A 24 14.16 38.23 -14.01
CA HIS A 24 15.19 39.25 -13.79
C HIS A 24 14.69 40.67 -14.10
N LEU A 25 13.90 40.85 -15.16
CA LEU A 25 13.29 42.15 -15.49
C LEU A 25 12.44 42.68 -14.31
N ILE A 26 11.65 41.81 -13.67
CA ILE A 26 10.83 42.16 -12.50
C ILE A 26 11.70 42.46 -11.28
N ASN A 27 12.69 41.61 -10.99
CA ASN A 27 13.62 41.82 -9.87
C ASN A 27 14.38 43.16 -9.99
N LEU A 28 14.88 43.48 -11.18
CA LEU A 28 15.54 44.74 -11.48
C LEU A 28 14.58 45.93 -11.35
N HIS A 29 13.31 45.79 -11.75
CA HIS A 29 12.32 46.84 -11.54
C HIS A 29 12.12 47.19 -10.07
N HIS A 30 12.12 46.19 -9.18
CA HIS A 30 12.05 46.40 -7.73
C HIS A 30 13.35 46.99 -7.14
N LEU A 31 14.46 46.92 -7.87
CA LEU A 31 15.74 47.55 -7.52
C LEU A 31 15.95 48.93 -8.17
N ARG A 32 15.00 49.47 -8.94
CA ARG A 32 15.14 50.77 -9.63
C ARG A 32 15.57 51.93 -8.71
N ASP A 33 15.11 51.93 -7.46
CA ASP A 33 15.45 52.95 -6.46
C ASP A 33 16.94 52.92 -6.06
N GLN A 34 17.66 51.86 -6.41
CA GLN A 34 19.12 51.74 -6.25
C GLN A 34 19.90 52.42 -7.40
N GLY A 35 19.23 53.13 -8.32
CA GLY A 35 19.87 53.84 -9.42
C GLY A 35 20.25 52.95 -10.59
N LEU A 36 19.33 52.08 -11.03
CA LEU A 36 19.51 51.21 -12.20
C LEU A 36 18.28 51.25 -13.11
N ALA A 37 18.45 50.91 -14.39
CA ALA A 37 17.35 50.76 -15.35
C ALA A 37 17.68 49.71 -16.42
N VAL A 38 16.69 48.92 -16.83
CA VAL A 38 16.83 48.04 -18.00
C VAL A 38 16.49 48.84 -19.26
N VAL A 39 17.40 48.87 -20.23
CA VAL A 39 17.31 49.74 -21.42
C VAL A 39 17.20 48.95 -22.73
N CYS A 40 17.63 47.68 -22.74
CA CYS A 40 17.55 46.84 -23.92
C CYS A 40 17.41 45.36 -23.59
N ILE A 41 16.87 44.61 -24.54
CA ILE A 41 16.76 43.14 -24.47
C ILE A 41 17.16 42.52 -25.81
N ALA A 42 17.65 41.29 -25.79
CA ALA A 42 17.92 40.48 -26.97
C ALA A 42 17.36 39.08 -26.81
N ASP A 43 16.52 38.65 -27.74
CA ASP A 43 15.99 37.28 -27.76
C ASP A 43 15.58 36.91 -29.20
N PRO A 44 15.97 35.76 -29.76
CA PRO A 44 15.58 35.40 -31.13
C PRO A 44 14.12 34.96 -31.27
N HIS A 45 13.40 34.74 -30.17
CA HIS A 45 12.01 34.27 -30.15
C HIS A 45 11.02 35.44 -30.04
N PRO A 46 10.30 35.81 -31.12
CA PRO A 46 9.42 36.98 -31.12
C PRO A 46 8.33 36.99 -30.04
N PRO A 47 7.68 35.84 -29.69
CA PRO A 47 6.72 35.84 -28.59
C PRO A 47 7.34 36.20 -27.23
N SER A 48 8.61 35.83 -26.98
CA SER A 48 9.31 36.23 -25.76
C SER A 48 9.53 37.74 -25.74
N GLN A 49 9.94 38.32 -26.88
CA GLN A 49 10.13 39.76 -27.03
C GLN A 49 8.85 40.54 -26.73
N LEU A 50 7.71 40.12 -27.31
CA LEU A 50 6.42 40.80 -27.12
C LEU A 50 6.01 40.85 -25.64
N LEU A 51 6.10 39.71 -24.94
CA LEU A 51 5.78 39.62 -23.51
C LEU A 51 6.69 40.51 -22.66
N ALA A 52 7.96 40.65 -23.03
CA ALA A 52 8.89 41.52 -22.34
C ALA A 52 8.61 43.00 -22.57
N ILE A 53 8.21 43.38 -23.80
CA ILE A 53 7.79 44.75 -24.13
C ILE A 53 6.56 45.13 -23.29
N GLU A 54 5.54 44.28 -23.26
CA GLU A 54 4.32 44.51 -22.46
C GLU A 54 4.65 44.68 -20.97
N LEU A 55 5.51 43.80 -20.44
CA LEU A 55 5.94 43.86 -19.05
C LEU A 55 6.73 45.14 -18.75
N ALA A 56 7.67 45.53 -19.62
CA ALA A 56 8.44 46.75 -19.43
C ALA A 56 7.60 48.03 -19.55
N GLN A 57 6.61 48.04 -20.44
CA GLN A 57 5.64 49.13 -20.54
C GLN A 57 4.86 49.31 -19.23
N SER A 58 4.49 48.21 -18.56
CA SER A 58 3.83 48.26 -17.24
C SER A 58 4.73 48.87 -16.15
N PHE A 59 6.05 48.81 -16.33
CA PHE A 59 7.05 49.39 -15.44
C PHE A 59 7.47 50.82 -15.82
N GLY A 60 6.98 51.35 -16.94
CA GLY A 60 7.41 52.63 -17.48
C GLY A 60 8.83 52.62 -18.06
N TRP A 61 9.34 51.45 -18.47
CA TRP A 61 10.62 51.31 -19.16
C TRP A 61 10.42 51.19 -20.66
N GLU A 62 11.14 52.02 -21.42
CA GLU A 62 11.19 51.93 -22.88
C GLU A 62 12.39 51.07 -23.30
N LEU A 63 12.12 49.85 -23.76
CA LEU A 63 13.16 48.89 -24.12
C LEU A 63 13.49 48.93 -25.61
N LYS A 64 14.77 48.98 -25.95
CA LYS A 64 15.23 48.63 -27.30
C LYS A 64 15.35 47.12 -27.43
N VAL A 65 14.70 46.57 -28.45
CA VAL A 65 14.62 45.11 -28.67
C VAL A 65 15.52 44.70 -29.82
N PHE A 66 16.33 43.67 -29.60
CA PHE A 66 17.25 43.09 -30.58
C PHE A 66 16.93 41.62 -30.83
N SER A 67 17.28 41.13 -32.01
CA SER A 67 17.06 39.72 -32.38
C SER A 67 18.13 38.78 -31.85
N GLY A 68 19.34 39.31 -31.56
CA GLY A 68 20.47 38.54 -31.04
C GLY A 68 21.41 39.37 -30.18
N HIS A 69 22.27 38.71 -29.41
CA HIS A 69 23.19 39.35 -28.46
C HIS A 69 24.26 40.20 -29.15
N GLU A 70 24.68 39.84 -30.36
CA GLU A 70 25.62 40.64 -31.14
C GLU A 70 25.10 42.04 -31.48
N GLU A 71 23.80 42.16 -31.82
CA GLU A 71 23.18 43.46 -32.11
C GLU A 71 23.09 44.30 -30.83
N LEU A 72 22.80 43.67 -29.70
CA LEU A 72 22.78 44.31 -28.39
C LEU A 72 24.18 44.82 -28.02
N LEU A 73 25.23 44.02 -28.21
CA LEU A 73 26.62 44.42 -27.98
C LEU A 73 27.05 45.59 -28.87
N LYS A 74 26.75 45.51 -30.17
CA LYS A 74 27.01 46.59 -31.13
C LYS A 74 26.28 47.89 -30.80
N SER A 75 25.17 47.82 -30.06
CA SER A 75 24.41 49.01 -29.67
C SER A 75 25.08 49.83 -28.56
N GLU A 76 25.94 49.18 -27.76
CA GLU A 76 26.64 49.77 -26.60
C GLU A 76 25.73 50.52 -25.61
N LEU A 77 24.43 50.21 -25.58
CA LEU A 77 23.43 50.93 -24.79
C LEU A 77 23.46 50.64 -23.29
N CYS A 78 24.01 49.50 -22.88
CA CYS A 78 24.07 49.05 -21.49
C CYS A 78 25.51 48.93 -20.98
N ASP A 79 25.63 48.87 -19.65
CA ASP A 79 26.86 48.67 -18.89
C ASP A 79 26.93 47.25 -18.30
N VAL A 80 25.76 46.66 -18.03
CA VAL A 80 25.59 45.33 -17.45
C VAL A 80 24.75 44.46 -18.37
N ILE A 81 25.12 43.20 -18.56
CA ILE A 81 24.37 42.22 -19.35
C ILE A 81 23.99 41.04 -18.45
N VAL A 82 22.69 40.77 -18.36
CA VAL A 82 22.17 39.54 -17.75
C VAL A 82 22.00 38.50 -18.85
N VAL A 83 22.67 37.35 -18.73
CA VAL A 83 22.59 36.24 -19.68
C VAL A 83 21.69 35.17 -19.09
N SER A 84 20.46 35.07 -19.60
CA SER A 84 19.42 34.11 -19.19
C SER A 84 18.85 33.31 -20.38
N SER A 85 19.69 33.12 -21.39
CA SER A 85 19.45 32.34 -22.60
C SER A 85 19.45 30.82 -22.34
N PRO A 86 19.05 29.97 -23.31
CA PRO A 86 19.20 28.52 -23.17
C PRO A 86 20.66 28.08 -22.94
N ASN A 87 20.90 27.10 -22.07
CA ASN A 87 22.24 26.78 -21.54
C ASN A 87 23.32 26.52 -22.60
N MET A 88 22.98 25.83 -23.69
CA MET A 88 23.92 25.52 -24.78
C MET A 88 24.45 26.76 -25.52
N THR A 89 23.87 27.94 -25.27
CA THR A 89 24.29 29.20 -25.87
C THR A 89 25.21 30.04 -24.97
N HIS A 90 25.31 29.70 -23.68
CA HIS A 90 26.04 30.50 -22.69
C HIS A 90 27.51 30.73 -23.06
N HIS A 91 28.22 29.66 -23.46
CA HIS A 91 29.63 29.75 -23.80
C HIS A 91 29.90 30.78 -24.90
N GLN A 92 29.21 30.68 -26.05
CA GLN A 92 29.41 31.59 -27.16
C GLN A 92 29.07 33.03 -26.78
N ILE A 93 27.93 33.25 -26.12
CA ILE A 93 27.48 34.58 -25.69
C ILE A 93 28.50 35.20 -24.71
N LEU A 94 28.97 34.44 -23.73
CA LEU A 94 29.98 34.90 -22.77
C LEU A 94 31.29 35.24 -23.44
N MET A 95 31.77 34.39 -24.35
CA MET A 95 33.00 34.65 -25.09
C MET A 95 32.88 35.91 -25.96
N ASP A 96 31.72 36.15 -26.58
CA ASP A 96 31.48 37.37 -27.36
C ASP A 96 31.48 38.62 -26.48
N ILE A 97 30.83 38.57 -25.30
CA ILE A 97 30.81 39.69 -24.36
C ILE A 97 32.22 39.97 -23.80
N ILE A 98 32.94 38.93 -23.37
CA ILE A 98 34.28 39.05 -22.76
C ILE A 98 35.32 39.54 -23.76
N ASN A 99 35.20 39.18 -25.04
CA ASN A 99 36.13 39.63 -26.08
C ASN A 99 35.72 40.96 -26.73
N TYR A 100 34.55 41.51 -26.39
CA TYR A 100 34.11 42.79 -26.94
C TYR A 100 34.97 43.95 -26.43
N SER A 101 35.22 44.94 -27.28
CA SER A 101 36.13 46.06 -26.99
C SER A 101 35.65 46.93 -25.84
N LYS A 102 34.33 47.20 -25.77
CA LYS A 102 33.72 47.89 -24.62
C LYS A 102 33.48 46.89 -23.48
N PRO A 103 33.96 47.15 -22.25
CA PRO A 103 33.65 46.29 -21.11
C PRO A 103 32.17 46.32 -20.77
N HIS A 104 31.63 45.15 -20.45
CA HIS A 104 30.31 44.98 -19.87
C HIS A 104 30.45 44.07 -18.65
N HIS A 105 29.81 44.44 -17.54
CA HIS A 105 29.66 43.52 -16.41
C HIS A 105 28.62 42.45 -16.77
N VAL A 106 28.79 41.23 -16.27
CA VAL A 106 27.94 40.10 -16.64
C VAL A 106 27.41 39.38 -15.41
N LEU A 107 26.10 39.19 -15.36
CA LEU A 107 25.46 38.19 -14.51
C LEU A 107 24.96 37.08 -15.44
N VAL A 108 25.51 35.88 -15.35
CA VAL A 108 25.08 34.75 -16.17
C VAL A 108 24.32 33.76 -15.34
N GLU A 109 23.11 33.41 -15.80
CA GLU A 109 22.31 32.34 -15.22
C GLU A 109 23.06 31.02 -15.25
N LYS A 110 22.65 30.14 -14.34
CA LYS A 110 23.21 28.80 -14.25
C LYS A 110 22.73 27.91 -15.41
N PRO A 111 23.47 26.83 -15.72
CA PRO A 111 24.86 26.60 -15.34
C PRO A 111 25.78 27.57 -16.10
N LEU A 112 27.01 27.78 -15.60
CA LEU A 112 27.98 28.66 -16.26
C LEU A 112 28.15 28.31 -17.75
N CYS A 113 28.42 27.03 -18.04
CA CYS A 113 28.35 26.42 -19.37
C CYS A 113 27.88 24.96 -19.22
N THR A 114 27.58 24.29 -20.33
CA THR A 114 27.17 22.88 -20.34
C THR A 114 28.33 21.89 -20.21
N THR A 115 29.58 22.35 -20.39
CA THR A 115 30.78 21.51 -20.29
C THR A 115 31.87 22.17 -19.43
N VAL A 116 32.73 21.35 -18.82
CA VAL A 116 33.87 21.82 -18.01
C VAL A 116 34.90 22.56 -18.88
N ALA A 117 35.12 22.10 -20.11
CA ALA A 117 36.06 22.72 -21.04
C ALA A 117 35.64 24.15 -21.39
N ASP A 118 34.35 24.35 -21.67
CA ASP A 118 33.78 25.66 -21.98
C ASP A 118 33.86 26.61 -20.77
N CYS A 119 33.53 26.13 -19.57
CA CYS A 119 33.70 26.89 -18.33
C CYS A 119 35.16 27.36 -18.13
N LYS A 120 36.15 26.49 -18.40
CA LYS A 120 37.58 26.85 -18.30
C LYS A 120 37.96 27.93 -19.31
N GLN A 121 37.46 27.84 -20.55
CA GLN A 121 37.73 28.86 -21.56
C GLN A 121 37.18 30.23 -21.14
N VAL A 122 35.95 30.27 -20.63
CA VAL A 122 35.32 31.49 -20.10
C VAL A 122 36.13 32.06 -18.93
N LEU A 123 36.54 31.21 -17.97
CA LEU A 123 37.35 31.62 -16.82
C LEU A 123 38.69 32.23 -17.27
N GLU A 124 39.41 31.57 -18.18
CA GLU A 124 40.70 32.05 -18.68
C GLU A 124 40.59 33.31 -19.54
N ALA A 125 39.46 33.49 -20.25
CA ALA A 125 39.18 34.72 -20.97
C ALA A 125 38.87 35.88 -20.00
N ALA A 126 38.01 35.66 -19.01
CA ALA A 126 37.62 36.65 -18.02
C ALA A 126 38.80 37.09 -17.13
N LYS A 127 39.73 36.18 -16.77
CA LYS A 127 40.96 36.52 -16.03
C LYS A 127 41.82 37.57 -16.73
N LYS A 128 41.71 37.71 -18.05
CA LYS A 128 42.44 38.73 -18.84
C LYS A 128 41.77 40.11 -18.81
N ARG A 129 40.59 40.22 -18.19
CA ARG A 129 39.76 41.43 -18.13
C ARG A 129 39.58 41.87 -16.68
N SER A 130 40.41 42.79 -16.20
CA SER A 130 40.27 43.40 -14.87
C SER A 130 39.25 44.54 -14.81
N ASP A 131 38.70 44.92 -15.96
CA ASP A 131 37.76 46.02 -16.19
C ASP A 131 36.30 45.58 -16.19
N MET A 132 36.01 44.31 -15.85
CA MET A 132 34.65 43.78 -15.77
C MET A 132 34.47 42.90 -14.53
N VAL A 133 33.21 42.69 -14.16
CA VAL A 133 32.80 41.76 -13.11
C VAL A 133 31.91 40.71 -13.75
N VAL A 134 32.23 39.44 -13.56
CA VAL A 134 31.42 38.31 -14.05
C VAL A 134 30.97 37.49 -12.84
N GLN A 135 29.65 37.40 -12.65
CA GLN A 135 29.03 36.64 -11.58
C GLN A 135 28.14 35.54 -12.17
N VAL A 136 28.13 34.37 -11.52
CA VAL A 136 27.27 33.23 -11.90
C VAL A 136 26.03 33.20 -11.01
N GLY A 137 24.87 32.92 -11.61
CA GLY A 137 23.54 32.88 -11.00
C GLY A 137 23.32 31.66 -10.09
N LEU A 138 24.16 31.48 -9.06
CA LEU A 138 24.01 30.42 -8.06
C LEU A 138 23.26 30.97 -6.84
N GLU A 139 22.05 31.46 -7.09
CA GLU A 139 21.30 32.30 -6.17
C GLU A 139 20.86 31.61 -4.85
N TYR A 140 20.93 30.28 -4.76
CA TYR A 140 20.48 29.54 -3.56
C TYR A 140 21.28 29.92 -2.31
N ARG A 141 22.48 30.50 -2.46
CA ARG A 141 23.26 31.11 -1.36
C ARG A 141 22.50 32.24 -0.64
N TYR A 142 21.55 32.89 -1.33
CA TYR A 142 20.81 34.06 -0.83
C TYR A 142 19.41 33.73 -0.29
N MET A 143 18.94 32.48 -0.43
CA MET A 143 17.67 32.09 0.21
C MET A 143 17.78 32.28 1.72
N PRO A 144 16.86 33.01 2.39
CA PRO A 144 17.02 33.37 3.81
C PRO A 144 17.41 32.21 4.76
N PRO A 145 16.76 31.03 4.73
CA PRO A 145 17.17 29.92 5.59
C PRO A 145 18.55 29.34 5.23
N VAL A 146 18.92 29.34 3.95
CA VAL A 146 20.23 28.86 3.49
C VAL A 146 21.33 29.85 3.88
N ALA A 147 21.12 31.14 3.63
CA ALA A 147 22.02 32.23 4.02
C ALA A 147 22.28 32.22 5.53
N LYS A 148 21.23 32.02 6.34
CA LYS A 148 21.35 31.91 7.79
C LYS A 148 22.14 30.69 8.23
N LEU A 149 21.94 29.54 7.57
CA LEU A 149 22.75 28.34 7.84
C LEU A 149 24.23 28.55 7.44
N ILE A 150 24.50 29.24 6.32
CA ILE A 150 25.86 29.62 5.89
C ILE A 150 26.51 30.51 6.96
N GLU A 151 25.78 31.47 7.53
CA GLU A 151 26.27 32.33 8.62
C GLU A 151 26.70 31.49 9.84
N GLN A 152 25.89 30.54 10.28
CA GLN A 152 26.20 29.66 11.42
C GLN A 152 27.41 28.76 11.15
N VAL A 153 27.55 28.24 9.93
CA VAL A 153 28.71 27.44 9.52
C VAL A 153 29.98 28.29 9.53
N LYS A 154 29.93 29.52 8.96
CA LYS A 154 31.05 30.46 9.00
C LYS A 154 31.40 30.91 10.42
N GLY A 155 30.39 31.05 11.29
CA GLY A 155 30.53 31.34 12.72
C GLY A 155 31.16 30.20 13.53
N ARG A 156 31.34 29.02 12.92
CA ARG A 156 31.81 27.77 13.57
C ARG A 156 30.88 27.27 14.67
N ASP A 157 29.58 27.57 14.58
CA ASP A 157 28.57 27.13 15.54
C ASP A 157 28.49 25.59 15.64
N PHE A 158 28.88 24.90 14.56
CA PHE A 158 28.91 23.43 14.46
C PHE A 158 30.33 22.85 14.54
N GLY A 159 31.36 23.69 14.72
CA GLY A 159 32.76 23.29 14.74
C GLY A 159 33.29 22.88 13.37
N ASN A 160 34.07 21.81 13.30
CA ASN A 160 34.59 21.30 12.03
C ASN A 160 33.48 20.49 11.34
N VAL A 161 33.02 20.96 10.19
CA VAL A 161 32.01 20.27 9.37
C VAL A 161 32.54 18.90 8.93
N LYS A 162 31.77 17.84 9.19
CA LYS A 162 32.11 16.45 8.85
C LYS A 162 31.21 15.89 7.76
N MET A 163 29.96 16.33 7.70
CA MET A 163 28.99 15.86 6.72
C MET A 163 28.08 16.99 6.25
N VAL A 164 27.82 17.02 4.95
CA VAL A 164 26.79 17.87 4.32
C VAL A 164 25.84 16.96 3.56
N ALA A 165 24.55 17.01 3.87
CA ALA A 165 23.52 16.26 3.16
C ALA A 165 22.47 17.24 2.64
N ILE A 166 22.15 17.16 1.35
CA ILE A 166 21.11 17.96 0.72
C ILE A 166 20.12 17.01 0.07
N ARG A 167 18.83 17.16 0.40
CA ARG A 167 17.72 16.53 -0.31
C ARG A 167 17.01 17.57 -1.16
N GLU A 168 16.86 17.28 -2.44
CA GLU A 168 16.07 18.04 -3.41
C GLU A 168 14.96 17.13 -3.94
N HIS A 169 13.75 17.29 -3.41
CA HIS A 169 12.57 16.53 -3.82
C HIS A 169 11.52 17.50 -4.38
N ARG A 170 11.35 17.54 -5.70
CA ARG A 170 10.47 18.52 -6.36
C ARG A 170 9.67 17.91 -7.51
N PHE A 171 8.83 18.74 -8.11
CA PHE A 171 8.10 18.47 -9.36
C PHE A 171 9.06 18.43 -10.58
N PRO A 172 8.64 17.84 -11.72
CA PRO A 172 9.48 17.67 -12.90
C PRO A 172 9.91 18.97 -13.57
N PHE A 173 10.83 18.86 -14.54
CA PHE A 173 11.29 20.00 -15.31
C PHE A 173 10.14 20.74 -16.01
N LEU A 174 10.07 22.05 -15.74
CA LEU A 174 9.13 22.95 -16.40
C LEU A 174 9.28 22.89 -17.92
N VAL A 175 8.17 23.14 -18.62
CA VAL A 175 8.15 23.30 -20.07
C VAL A 175 8.84 24.62 -20.44
N LYS A 176 9.85 24.56 -21.31
CA LYS A 176 10.56 25.73 -21.85
C LYS A 176 10.29 25.87 -23.34
N VAL A 177 10.64 27.02 -23.92
CA VAL A 177 10.48 27.28 -25.37
C VAL A 177 11.09 26.12 -26.16
N ASN A 178 10.31 25.52 -27.07
CA ASN A 178 10.72 24.36 -27.87
C ASN A 178 11.23 23.13 -27.09
N ASN A 179 10.96 23.03 -25.78
CA ASN A 179 11.39 21.92 -24.92
C ASN A 179 12.90 21.63 -24.98
N TRP A 180 13.73 22.67 -25.18
CA TRP A 180 15.19 22.50 -25.29
C TRP A 180 15.80 21.83 -24.05
N ASN A 181 15.18 22.02 -22.88
CA ASN A 181 15.65 21.52 -21.60
C ASN A 181 15.39 20.02 -21.36
N ARG A 182 14.87 19.30 -22.36
CA ARG A 182 14.63 17.85 -22.30
C ARG A 182 15.83 17.00 -22.71
N PHE A 183 16.90 17.62 -23.18
CA PHE A 183 18.03 16.90 -23.77
C PHE A 183 19.37 17.27 -23.11
N ASN A 184 20.15 16.26 -22.69
CA ASN A 184 21.46 16.42 -22.05
C ASN A 184 22.43 17.22 -22.92
N VAL A 185 22.38 17.05 -24.24
CA VAL A 185 23.22 17.81 -25.18
C VAL A 185 22.98 19.33 -25.11
N ASN A 186 21.77 19.74 -24.73
CA ASN A 186 21.40 21.16 -24.62
C ASN A 186 21.61 21.70 -23.20
N THR A 187 21.47 20.87 -22.17
CA THR A 187 21.47 21.30 -20.76
C THR A 187 22.78 21.02 -20.02
N GLY A 188 23.60 20.10 -20.53
CA GLY A 188 24.64 19.41 -19.77
C GLY A 188 24.12 18.22 -18.96
N GLY A 189 22.79 18.03 -18.92
CA GLY A 189 22.05 17.04 -18.14
C GLY A 189 21.62 17.51 -16.75
N THR A 190 20.74 16.76 -16.09
CA THR A 190 20.05 17.21 -14.85
C THR A 190 21.01 17.57 -13.73
N LEU A 191 22.10 16.81 -13.55
CA LEU A 191 23.05 17.10 -12.47
C LEU A 191 23.91 18.33 -12.76
N VAL A 192 24.09 18.69 -14.04
CA VAL A 192 24.80 19.90 -14.43
C VAL A 192 23.88 21.13 -14.37
N GLU A 193 22.66 21.01 -14.91
CA GLU A 193 21.73 22.14 -15.02
C GLU A 193 21.06 22.46 -13.70
N LYS A 194 20.50 21.46 -13.01
CA LYS A 194 19.65 21.68 -11.84
C LYS A 194 20.46 21.62 -10.56
N CYS A 195 21.36 20.63 -10.47
CA CYS A 195 22.06 20.34 -9.23
C CYS A 195 23.32 21.17 -8.99
N CYS A 196 23.74 22.01 -9.93
CA CYS A 196 24.87 22.92 -9.73
C CYS A 196 24.69 23.83 -8.50
N HIS A 197 23.47 24.25 -8.18
CA HIS A 197 23.19 24.98 -6.92
C HIS A 197 23.56 24.16 -5.68
N PHE A 198 23.28 22.86 -5.67
CA PHE A 198 23.55 22.02 -4.51
C PHE A 198 25.02 21.65 -4.40
N PHE A 199 25.69 21.41 -5.52
CA PHE A 199 27.14 21.18 -5.54
C PHE A 199 27.91 22.41 -5.06
N ASP A 200 27.47 23.60 -5.48
CA ASP A 200 27.96 24.87 -4.98
C ASP A 200 27.80 25.00 -3.46
N LEU A 201 26.58 24.79 -2.95
CA LEU A 201 26.30 24.85 -1.52
C LEU A 201 27.10 23.81 -0.72
N MET A 202 27.26 22.59 -1.25
CA MET A 202 28.06 21.55 -0.57
C MET A 202 29.52 21.97 -0.43
N ARG A 203 30.12 22.51 -1.50
CA ARG A 203 31.49 23.05 -1.47
C ARG A 203 31.61 24.18 -0.45
N LEU A 204 30.63 25.09 -0.43
CA LEU A 204 30.60 26.22 0.50
C LEU A 204 30.48 25.77 1.97
N PHE A 205 29.60 24.82 2.27
CA PHE A 205 29.42 24.28 3.62
C PHE A 205 30.59 23.41 4.08
N ALA A 206 31.17 22.61 3.17
CA ALA A 206 32.35 21.82 3.46
C ALA A 206 33.60 22.70 3.67
N GLY A 207 33.64 23.87 3.02
CA GLY A 207 34.81 24.76 3.04
C GLY A 207 36.03 24.11 2.40
N ALA A 208 35.83 23.27 1.39
CA ALA A 208 36.84 22.39 0.80
C ALA A 208 36.50 22.06 -0.66
N ASN A 209 37.49 21.61 -1.43
CA ASN A 209 37.26 21.19 -2.82
C ASN A 209 36.93 19.68 -2.90
N PRO A 210 36.09 19.27 -3.85
CA PRO A 210 35.76 17.86 -4.07
C PRO A 210 37.00 17.11 -4.60
N VAL A 211 37.13 15.84 -4.24
CA VAL A 211 38.21 14.92 -4.67
C VAL A 211 37.65 13.85 -5.61
N CYS A 212 36.56 13.20 -5.19
CA CYS A 212 35.89 12.19 -6.00
C CYS A 212 34.38 12.21 -5.79
N VAL A 213 33.67 11.74 -6.81
CA VAL A 213 32.21 11.68 -6.87
C VAL A 213 31.79 10.27 -7.23
N MET A 214 30.81 9.74 -6.50
CA MET A 214 30.11 8.50 -6.83
C MET A 214 28.63 8.78 -6.93
N ALA A 215 27.97 8.31 -7.99
CA ALA A 215 26.57 8.57 -8.19
C ALA A 215 25.82 7.36 -8.77
N SER A 216 24.53 7.29 -8.46
CA SER A 216 23.58 6.37 -9.04
C SER A 216 22.29 7.13 -9.31
N GLY A 217 21.75 7.05 -10.52
CA GLY A 217 20.53 7.77 -10.89
C GLY A 217 20.01 7.30 -12.25
N GLY A 218 18.82 7.75 -12.61
CA GLY A 218 18.13 7.31 -13.81
C GLY A 218 16.97 8.22 -14.19
N MET A 219 16.32 7.84 -15.28
CA MET A 219 15.05 8.42 -15.71
C MET A 219 13.97 7.38 -15.42
N ASP A 220 13.23 7.56 -14.34
CA ASP A 220 12.35 6.53 -13.77
C ASP A 220 10.86 6.84 -13.92
N VAL A 221 10.43 8.10 -13.92
CA VAL A 221 9.00 8.49 -13.92
C VAL A 221 8.66 9.47 -15.03
N ASN A 222 9.43 10.55 -15.17
CA ASN A 222 9.07 11.70 -15.99
C ASN A 222 9.55 11.56 -17.43
N HIS A 223 8.81 12.19 -18.36
CA HIS A 223 9.18 12.40 -19.77
C HIS A 223 9.43 11.14 -20.63
N LYS A 224 9.16 9.93 -20.13
CA LYS A 224 9.40 8.66 -20.84
C LYS A 224 8.57 8.49 -22.11
N ASP A 225 7.36 9.05 -22.10
CA ASP A 225 6.41 8.97 -23.22
C ASP A 225 6.48 10.20 -24.16
N GLU A 226 7.38 11.15 -23.88
CA GLU A 226 7.54 12.34 -24.70
C GLU A 226 8.42 12.06 -25.93
N VAL A 227 8.05 12.62 -27.09
CA VAL A 227 8.83 12.54 -28.33
C VAL A 227 8.89 13.90 -29.01
N TYR A 228 10.10 14.43 -29.21
CA TYR A 228 10.34 15.68 -29.91
C TYR A 228 11.25 15.46 -31.10
N GLY A 229 10.77 15.75 -32.32
CA GLY A 229 11.57 15.60 -33.54
C GLY A 229 12.14 14.18 -33.74
N GLY A 230 11.41 13.15 -33.27
CA GLY A 230 11.84 11.74 -33.35
C GLY A 230 12.82 11.29 -32.27
N LYS A 231 13.14 12.12 -31.27
CA LYS A 231 14.00 11.79 -30.14
C LYS A 231 13.20 11.78 -28.83
N VAL A 232 13.52 10.82 -27.96
CA VAL A 232 12.99 10.74 -26.59
C VAL A 232 13.92 11.54 -25.66
N PRO A 233 13.38 12.31 -24.69
CA PRO A 233 14.19 12.97 -23.66
C PRO A 233 15.17 12.02 -22.96
N ASP A 234 16.38 12.50 -22.63
CA ASP A 234 17.45 11.71 -22.00
C ASP A 234 17.90 12.29 -20.64
N ILE A 235 17.12 13.20 -20.09
CA ILE A 235 17.34 13.81 -18.76
C ILE A 235 16.93 12.85 -17.64
N ILE A 236 17.80 12.68 -16.65
CA ILE A 236 17.50 11.88 -15.45
C ILE A 236 16.57 12.66 -14.51
N ASP A 237 15.73 11.96 -13.75
CA ASP A 237 14.76 12.55 -12.83
C ASP A 237 14.97 12.10 -11.38
N ASN A 238 15.90 11.19 -11.11
CA ASN A 238 16.38 10.88 -9.77
C ASN A 238 17.88 10.58 -9.74
N ALA A 239 18.54 10.87 -8.60
CA ALA A 239 19.92 10.48 -8.36
C ALA A 239 20.30 10.55 -6.88
N TYR A 240 21.19 9.65 -6.46
CA TYR A 240 22.00 9.79 -5.26
C TYR A 240 23.44 10.11 -5.67
N VAL A 241 24.05 11.13 -5.05
CA VAL A 241 25.44 11.53 -5.32
C VAL A 241 26.21 11.64 -4.01
N ILE A 242 27.30 10.89 -3.86
CA ILE A 242 28.24 10.96 -2.74
C ILE A 242 29.50 11.68 -3.20
N ILE A 243 29.99 12.60 -2.39
CA ILE A 243 31.16 13.42 -2.69
C ILE A 243 32.14 13.33 -1.52
N GLU A 244 33.42 13.09 -1.80
CA GLU A 244 34.49 13.23 -0.81
C GLU A 244 35.23 14.54 -1.05
N PHE A 245 35.48 15.30 0.02
CA PHE A 245 36.22 16.56 -0.01
C PHE A 245 37.64 16.41 0.54
N ASP A 246 38.56 17.28 0.12
CA ASP A 246 39.99 17.23 0.48
C ASP A 246 40.27 17.33 1.99
N ASN A 247 39.38 17.98 2.74
CA ASN A 247 39.45 18.09 4.20
C ASN A 247 38.83 16.90 4.96
N GLY A 248 38.40 15.85 4.24
CA GLY A 248 37.77 14.65 4.78
C GLY A 248 36.27 14.80 5.08
N CYS A 249 35.65 15.93 4.74
CA CYS A 249 34.20 16.09 4.76
C CYS A 249 33.55 15.21 3.69
N ARG A 250 32.32 14.75 3.95
CA ARG A 250 31.52 13.99 2.97
C ARG A 250 30.22 14.69 2.63
N GLY A 251 29.95 14.84 1.34
CA GLY A 251 28.71 15.35 0.76
C GLY A 251 27.77 14.21 0.33
N MET A 252 26.46 14.41 0.47
CA MET A 252 25.42 13.55 -0.11
C MET A 252 24.32 14.41 -0.73
N LEU A 253 23.99 14.17 -2.00
CA LEU A 253 22.81 14.69 -2.69
C LEU A 253 21.79 13.57 -2.85
N ASP A 254 20.56 13.82 -2.42
CA ASP A 254 19.36 13.01 -2.68
C ASP A 254 18.44 13.80 -3.61
N LEU A 255 18.44 13.48 -4.90
CA LEU A 255 17.66 14.14 -5.94
C LEU A 255 16.45 13.28 -6.34
N CYS A 256 15.27 13.87 -6.32
CA CYS A 256 14.04 13.31 -6.89
C CYS A 256 13.19 14.42 -7.54
N MET A 257 12.87 14.27 -8.82
CA MET A 257 12.10 15.24 -9.62
C MET A 257 10.66 14.78 -9.88
N PHE A 258 10.15 13.78 -9.13
CA PHE A 258 8.77 13.29 -9.17
C PHE A 258 8.17 13.21 -7.75
N ALA A 259 8.43 14.24 -6.95
CA ALA A 259 8.08 14.29 -5.53
C ALA A 259 7.15 15.46 -5.20
N GLU A 260 6.07 15.63 -5.97
CA GLU A 260 5.07 16.71 -5.82
C GLU A 260 4.38 16.72 -4.44
N GLY A 261 4.43 15.59 -3.71
CA GLY A 261 3.92 15.47 -2.35
C GLY A 261 4.86 15.96 -1.24
N SER A 262 6.00 16.56 -1.56
CA SER A 262 7.00 16.99 -0.58
C SER A 262 6.62 18.30 0.11
N LYS A 263 6.67 18.33 1.45
CA LYS A 263 6.42 19.55 2.23
C LYS A 263 7.56 20.56 2.12
N ASN A 264 8.80 20.07 2.17
CA ASN A 264 10.01 20.85 1.85
C ASN A 264 10.61 20.30 0.58
N GLU A 265 10.82 21.18 -0.38
CA GLU A 265 11.50 20.87 -1.62
C GLU A 265 13.00 20.70 -1.39
N GLN A 266 13.61 21.57 -0.59
CA GLN A 266 15.00 21.46 -0.15
C GLN A 266 15.10 21.20 1.35
N GLU A 267 15.85 20.18 1.73
CA GLU A 267 16.30 19.95 3.10
C GLU A 267 17.82 19.87 3.12
N ILE A 268 18.47 20.88 3.72
CA ILE A 268 19.93 20.98 3.81
C ILE A 268 20.32 20.70 5.25
N SER A 269 21.25 19.77 5.47
CA SER A 269 21.74 19.38 6.80
C SER A 269 23.27 19.43 6.82
N VAL A 270 23.82 20.27 7.69
CA VAL A 270 25.26 20.40 7.95
C VAL A 270 25.57 19.90 9.34
N THR A 271 26.41 18.86 9.43
CA THR A 271 26.81 18.24 10.70
C THR A 271 28.29 18.41 10.92
N GLY A 272 28.66 19.04 12.03
CA GLY A 272 30.04 19.13 12.49
C GLY A 272 30.30 18.32 13.77
N ASP A 273 31.50 18.44 14.32
CA ASP A 273 31.95 17.67 15.49
C ASP A 273 31.32 18.11 16.81
N ILE A 274 30.85 19.37 16.90
CA ILE A 274 30.23 19.93 18.11
C ILE A 274 28.74 20.29 17.95
N GLY A 275 28.18 20.25 16.73
CA GLY A 275 26.78 20.62 16.49
C GLY A 275 26.24 20.26 15.11
N LYS A 276 24.95 20.56 14.89
CA LYS A 276 24.23 20.34 13.64
C LYS A 276 23.33 21.52 13.33
N GLY A 277 23.30 21.92 12.05
CA GLY A 277 22.35 22.87 11.49
C GLY A 277 21.56 22.27 10.33
N GLU A 278 20.32 22.68 10.18
CA GLU A 278 19.41 22.25 9.11
C GLU A 278 18.66 23.47 8.56
N ALA A 279 18.53 23.58 7.23
CA ALA A 279 17.68 24.57 6.56
C ALA A 279 16.58 23.85 5.77
N LEU A 280 15.34 24.30 5.91
CA LEU A 280 14.14 23.71 5.32
C LEU A 280 13.44 24.75 4.43
N VAL A 281 13.28 24.45 3.15
CA VAL A 281 12.68 25.32 2.13
C VAL A 281 11.53 24.57 1.44
N PRO A 282 10.32 25.13 1.30
CA PRO A 282 9.98 26.55 1.47
C PRO A 282 9.48 26.93 2.88
N GLU A 283 9.54 26.05 3.88
CA GLU A 283 9.12 26.41 5.26
C GLU A 283 9.85 27.64 5.82
N GLY A 284 11.04 27.97 5.29
CA GLY A 284 11.78 29.17 5.68
C GLY A 284 12.39 29.03 7.08
N ILE A 285 12.74 27.81 7.48
CA ILE A 285 13.14 27.49 8.85
C ILE A 285 14.59 27.01 8.88
N VAL A 286 15.34 27.47 9.87
CA VAL A 286 16.63 26.92 10.26
C VAL A 286 16.53 26.27 11.63
N ARG A 287 17.01 25.03 11.76
CA ARG A 287 17.13 24.33 13.04
C ARG A 287 18.60 24.12 13.36
N SER A 288 19.02 24.51 14.55
CA SER A 288 20.41 24.35 14.98
C SER A 288 20.49 23.87 16.41
N GLY A 289 21.41 22.95 16.69
CA GLY A 289 21.63 22.42 18.02
C GLY A 289 23.08 21.98 18.24
N SER A 290 23.56 22.13 19.48
CA SER A 290 24.86 21.63 19.89
C SER A 290 24.77 20.19 20.38
N ARG A 291 25.87 19.44 20.23
CA ARG A 291 25.98 18.06 20.71
C ARG A 291 25.85 17.96 22.23
N ILE A 292 26.33 18.98 22.95
CA ILE A 292 26.25 19.05 24.42
C ILE A 292 24.81 19.33 24.87
N GLY A 293 24.08 20.20 24.16
CA GLY A 293 22.69 20.52 24.50
C GLY A 293 21.72 19.37 24.21
N GLY A 294 22.03 18.47 23.29
CA GLY A 294 21.12 17.38 22.92
C GLY A 294 19.82 17.89 22.29
N ARG A 295 18.77 17.06 22.28
CA ARG A 295 17.53 17.36 21.54
C ARG A 295 16.70 18.49 22.15
N GLU A 296 16.76 18.66 23.47
CA GLU A 296 15.94 19.65 24.20
C GLU A 296 16.40 21.10 23.96
N HIS A 297 17.63 21.30 23.50
CA HIS A 297 18.22 22.62 23.24
C HIS A 297 18.32 22.95 21.74
N VAL A 298 17.62 22.21 20.88
CA VAL A 298 17.55 22.52 19.45
C VAL A 298 16.71 23.79 19.27
N GLN A 299 17.31 24.82 18.70
CA GLN A 299 16.63 26.06 18.37
C GLN A 299 16.05 25.94 16.96
N THR A 300 14.81 26.42 16.80
CA THR A 300 14.14 26.54 15.51
C THR A 300 13.88 28.02 15.27
N ILE A 301 14.44 28.55 14.18
CA ILE A 301 14.38 29.96 13.82
C ILE A 301 13.70 30.06 12.46
N LYS A 302 12.69 30.92 12.33
CA LYS A 302 12.17 31.32 11.04
C LYS A 302 13.13 32.36 10.44
N ALA A 303 13.69 32.08 9.27
CA ALA A 303 14.66 32.93 8.60
C ALA A 303 13.95 33.86 7.61
N GLU A 304 14.15 35.16 7.78
CA GLU A 304 13.59 36.22 6.95
C GLU A 304 14.69 37.26 6.65
N ASP A 305 14.60 37.95 5.52
CA ASP A 305 15.52 39.04 5.16
C ASP A 305 14.72 40.27 4.73
N GLU A 306 14.73 41.31 5.57
CA GLU A 306 13.95 42.54 5.39
C GLU A 306 14.34 43.33 4.14
N ARG A 307 15.50 43.04 3.52
CA ARG A 307 15.92 43.70 2.28
C ARG A 307 15.09 43.23 1.08
N ILE A 308 14.49 42.04 1.15
CA ILE A 308 13.70 41.45 0.06
C ILE A 308 12.42 42.29 -0.13
N LYS A 309 12.34 42.99 -1.27
CA LYS A 309 11.13 43.75 -1.66
C LYS A 309 10.23 42.97 -2.61
N TYR A 310 10.75 41.89 -3.18
CA TYR A 310 10.06 41.03 -4.14
C TYR A 310 10.57 39.60 -3.96
N GLU A 311 9.67 38.69 -3.60
CA GLU A 311 10.03 37.29 -3.35
C GLU A 311 10.20 36.48 -4.66
N GLY A 312 9.51 36.85 -5.74
CA GLY A 312 9.69 36.20 -7.04
C GLY A 312 9.54 34.67 -7.03
N LEU A 313 10.19 34.00 -7.98
CA LEU A 313 10.16 32.54 -8.12
C LEU A 313 11.07 31.79 -7.13
N HIS A 314 11.98 32.50 -6.45
CA HIS A 314 13.04 31.90 -5.63
C HIS A 314 13.14 32.50 -4.22
N HIS A 315 12.00 32.88 -3.63
CA HIS A 315 11.91 33.37 -2.25
C HIS A 315 12.83 34.57 -1.94
N GLY A 316 12.99 35.45 -2.93
CA GLY A 316 13.74 36.71 -2.85
C GLY A 316 15.24 36.58 -3.13
N SER A 317 15.73 35.37 -3.43
CA SER A 317 17.16 35.16 -3.69
C SER A 317 17.66 35.93 -4.90
N SER A 318 16.90 35.95 -6.01
CA SER A 318 17.29 36.66 -7.24
C SER A 318 17.40 38.17 -6.98
N TYR A 319 16.50 38.73 -6.16
CA TYR A 319 16.55 40.14 -5.77
C TYR A 319 17.83 40.45 -4.98
N LEU A 320 18.18 39.61 -3.99
CA LEU A 320 19.39 39.78 -3.18
C LEU A 320 20.68 39.54 -3.99
N GLU A 321 20.65 38.63 -4.95
CA GLU A 321 21.74 38.39 -5.89
C GLU A 321 22.04 39.64 -6.72
N HIS A 322 21.01 40.23 -7.33
CA HIS A 322 21.15 41.49 -8.10
C HIS A 322 21.62 42.65 -7.21
N LEU A 323 21.12 42.76 -5.98
CA LEU A 323 21.55 43.77 -5.03
C LEU A 323 23.05 43.64 -4.70
N THR A 324 23.52 42.41 -4.46
CA THR A 324 24.92 42.12 -4.15
C THR A 324 25.81 42.36 -5.38
N PHE A 325 25.34 41.97 -6.56
CA PHE A 325 26.06 42.16 -7.81
C PHE A 325 26.23 43.65 -8.16
N LEU A 326 25.19 44.45 -7.98
CA LEU A 326 25.24 45.90 -8.17
C LEU A 326 26.27 46.57 -7.24
N SER A 327 26.34 46.12 -5.98
CA SER A 327 27.35 46.58 -5.02
C SER A 327 28.78 46.23 -5.47
N ALA A 328 28.98 45.02 -5.99
CA ALA A 328 30.28 44.59 -6.52
C ALA A 328 30.72 45.42 -7.75
N ILE A 329 29.80 45.71 -8.67
CA ILE A 329 30.08 46.57 -9.84
C ILE A 329 30.49 47.99 -9.42
N ARG A 330 29.91 48.50 -8.33
CA ARG A 330 30.22 49.83 -7.78
C ARG A 330 31.51 49.87 -6.94
N GLY A 331 32.20 48.73 -6.78
CA GLY A 331 33.40 48.63 -5.95
C GLY A 331 33.13 48.65 -4.44
N GLU A 332 31.88 48.46 -4.03
CA GLU A 332 31.45 48.44 -2.62
C GLU A 332 31.54 47.02 -1.99
N GLY A 333 31.90 46.01 -2.79
CA GLY A 333 32.06 44.62 -2.37
C GLY A 333 32.70 43.74 -3.46
N ILE A 334 32.79 42.43 -3.21
CA ILE A 334 33.24 41.42 -4.19
C ILE A 334 32.01 40.62 -4.62
N ALA A 335 31.98 40.16 -5.88
CA ALA A 335 30.95 39.23 -6.35
C ALA A 335 30.92 37.99 -5.45
N ALA A 336 29.74 37.61 -4.95
CA ALA A 336 29.67 36.53 -3.96
C ALA A 336 29.75 35.13 -4.58
N VAL A 337 29.61 35.03 -5.90
CA VAL A 337 29.75 33.80 -6.69
C VAL A 337 30.59 34.11 -7.92
N ASP A 338 31.82 33.64 -7.94
CA ASP A 338 32.72 33.87 -9.07
C ASP A 338 32.64 32.75 -10.13
N LEU A 339 33.44 32.88 -11.18
CA LEU A 339 33.52 31.89 -12.25
C LEU A 339 34.13 30.55 -11.79
N GLU A 340 34.91 30.54 -10.71
CA GLU A 340 35.52 29.31 -10.20
C GLU A 340 34.50 28.48 -9.41
N ASP A 341 33.62 29.13 -8.64
CA ASP A 341 32.42 28.52 -8.07
C ASP A 341 31.55 27.88 -9.16
N GLY A 342 31.26 28.64 -10.23
CA GLY A 342 30.48 28.14 -11.38
C GLY A 342 31.14 26.95 -12.10
N LEU A 343 32.45 27.02 -12.34
CA LEU A 343 33.23 25.93 -12.92
C LEU A 343 33.14 24.66 -12.06
N MET A 344 33.35 24.78 -10.75
CA MET A 344 33.40 23.64 -9.85
C MET A 344 32.03 22.98 -9.70
N ALA A 345 30.95 23.78 -9.64
CA ALA A 345 29.59 23.27 -9.61
C ALA A 345 29.24 22.43 -10.87
N VAL A 346 29.67 22.90 -12.05
CA VAL A 346 29.53 22.15 -13.31
C VAL A 346 30.41 20.89 -13.32
N ALA A 347 31.66 20.98 -12.85
CA ALA A 347 32.57 19.84 -12.80
C ALA A 347 32.04 18.70 -11.91
N MET A 348 31.49 19.04 -10.74
CA MET A 348 30.85 18.07 -9.85
C MET A 348 29.64 17.40 -10.49
N GLY A 349 28.80 18.17 -11.21
CA GLY A 349 27.65 17.62 -11.94
C GLY A 349 28.04 16.70 -13.10
N VAL A 350 29.07 17.07 -13.87
CA VAL A 350 29.61 16.23 -14.96
C VAL A 350 30.21 14.94 -14.39
N ALA A 351 31.00 15.02 -13.32
CA ALA A 351 31.57 13.85 -12.65
C ALA A 351 30.49 12.91 -12.11
N ALA A 352 29.41 13.45 -11.54
CA ALA A 352 28.27 12.66 -11.09
C ALA A 352 27.57 11.93 -12.24
N GLN A 353 27.34 12.59 -13.39
CA GLN A 353 26.74 11.91 -14.54
C GLN A 353 27.65 10.82 -15.11
N LEU A 354 28.95 11.09 -15.20
CA LEU A 354 29.92 10.11 -15.66
C LEU A 354 29.97 8.90 -14.71
N SER A 355 29.89 9.13 -13.40
CA SER A 355 29.82 8.06 -12.40
C SER A 355 28.58 7.17 -12.57
N ILE A 356 27.42 7.74 -12.89
CA ILE A 356 26.20 6.97 -13.22
C ILE A 356 26.40 6.12 -14.47
N GLN A 357 26.96 6.71 -15.52
CA GLN A 357 27.16 6.06 -16.82
C GLN A 357 28.17 4.90 -16.72
N GLU A 358 29.28 5.13 -16.03
CA GLU A 358 30.40 4.18 -15.95
C GLU A 358 30.35 3.27 -14.72
N ARG A 359 29.41 3.51 -13.79
CA ARG A 359 29.18 2.75 -12.54
C ARG A 359 30.43 2.65 -11.65
N ARG A 360 31.17 3.75 -11.53
CA ARG A 360 32.41 3.84 -10.74
C ARG A 360 32.59 5.21 -10.09
N TYR A 361 33.53 5.31 -9.15
CA TYR A 361 34.00 6.60 -8.64
C TYR A 361 34.71 7.38 -9.77
N VAL A 362 34.47 8.69 -9.83
CA VAL A 362 35.11 9.62 -10.77
C VAL A 362 35.86 10.65 -9.95
N THR A 363 37.17 10.75 -10.15
CA THR A 363 37.96 11.83 -9.54
C THR A 363 37.68 13.16 -10.24
N ILE A 364 37.74 14.28 -9.51
CA ILE A 364 37.38 15.60 -10.09
C ILE A 364 38.35 16.06 -11.20
N ASP A 365 39.52 15.44 -11.28
CA ASP A 365 40.54 15.72 -12.30
C ASP A 365 40.34 14.94 -13.61
N GLU A 366 39.52 13.89 -13.61
CA GLU A 366 39.18 13.10 -14.81
C GLU A 366 38.33 13.81 -15.87
N PRO A 367 37.34 14.67 -15.54
CA PRO A 367 36.55 15.44 -16.49
C PRO A 367 37.35 16.40 -17.41
N VAL A 368 38.69 16.38 -17.33
CA VAL A 368 39.61 17.23 -18.08
C VAL A 368 40.03 16.62 -19.43
N TYR A 369 39.77 15.33 -19.68
CA TYR A 369 40.05 14.69 -20.98
C TYR A 369 38.75 14.34 -21.73
N GLU A 370 38.54 15.05 -22.84
CA GLU A 370 37.51 14.91 -23.88
C GLU A 370 36.52 13.72 -23.75
N ILE A 371 35.25 14.02 -23.46
CA ILE A 371 34.13 13.12 -23.76
C ILE A 371 33.08 13.91 -24.56
N LYS A 372 33.03 13.65 -25.87
CA LYS A 372 31.83 13.93 -26.68
C LYS A 372 30.74 12.97 -26.22
N ILE A 373 29.64 13.48 -25.67
CA ILE A 373 28.44 12.70 -25.39
C ILE A 373 27.90 12.21 -26.75
N GLY A 374 28.31 11.01 -27.14
CA GLY A 374 27.87 10.34 -28.36
C GLY A 374 26.52 9.66 -28.11
N VAL A 375 25.59 9.85 -29.05
CA VAL A 375 24.34 9.10 -29.13
C VAL A 375 24.68 7.61 -29.29
N VAL A 376 24.31 6.76 -28.34
CA VAL A 376 24.53 5.31 -28.43
C VAL A 376 23.18 4.59 -28.55
N GLU A 377 22.95 4.02 -29.74
CA GLU A 377 21.96 2.95 -29.96
C GLU A 377 22.34 1.72 -29.14
N CYS A 378 21.41 1.19 -28.35
CA CYS A 378 21.60 -0.05 -27.62
C CYS A 378 21.75 -1.24 -28.59
N LYS A 379 22.91 -1.87 -28.60
CA LYS A 379 23.09 -3.26 -29.07
C LYS A 379 23.53 -4.16 -27.90
N PRO A 380 23.02 -5.39 -27.81
CA PRO A 380 23.42 -6.35 -26.79
C PRO A 380 24.69 -7.08 -27.23
N ILE A 381 25.63 -7.38 -26.32
CA ILE A 381 26.64 -8.45 -26.49
C ILE A 381 27.25 -8.86 -25.13
N ASP A 382 27.08 -10.15 -24.86
CA ASP A 382 27.97 -11.20 -24.33
C ASP A 382 28.80 -11.11 -23.04
N ARG A 383 28.68 -12.24 -22.32
CA ARG A 383 29.50 -12.80 -21.24
C ARG A 383 30.99 -12.81 -21.59
N ILE A 384 31.86 -12.44 -20.63
CA ILE A 384 33.20 -13.03 -20.45
C ILE A 384 33.55 -13.17 -18.95
N HIS A 385 34.19 -14.30 -18.65
CA HIS A 385 34.74 -14.81 -17.39
C HIS A 385 35.95 -14.04 -16.81
N SER A 386 36.06 -14.03 -15.47
CA SER A 386 37.26 -14.32 -14.63
C SER A 386 36.93 -13.85 -13.20
N GLY A 387 37.10 -14.55 -12.08
CA GLY A 387 38.16 -15.47 -11.66
C GLY A 387 38.94 -14.81 -10.49
N ALA A 388 39.08 -15.53 -9.36
CA ALA A 388 39.90 -15.23 -8.15
C ALA A 388 39.33 -14.18 -7.16
N LEU A 389 39.41 -14.28 -5.82
CA LEU A 389 40.06 -15.20 -4.86
C LEU A 389 39.42 -14.95 -3.47
N LEU A 390 39.20 -16.01 -2.69
CA LEU A 390 38.90 -15.98 -1.24
C LEU A 390 40.12 -15.49 -0.44
N PRO A 391 39.91 -14.97 0.79
CA PRO A 391 40.40 -15.73 1.93
C PRO A 391 39.44 -15.80 3.14
N SER A 392 39.76 -16.78 3.97
CA SER A 392 39.02 -17.42 5.07
C SER A 392 39.56 -17.07 6.48
N PHE A 393 38.79 -17.49 7.51
CA PHE A 393 39.07 -17.61 8.97
C PHE A 393 38.95 -16.30 9.79
N SER A 394 38.40 -16.24 11.03
CA SER A 394 37.88 -17.25 11.99
C SER A 394 37.25 -16.58 13.22
N GLU A 395 36.20 -17.21 13.77
CA GLU A 395 35.81 -17.40 15.18
C GLU A 395 35.79 -16.26 16.24
N LEU A 396 34.64 -16.13 16.91
CA LEU A 396 34.56 -16.00 18.37
C LEU A 396 33.21 -16.54 18.90
N VAL A 397 33.32 -17.51 19.81
CA VAL A 397 32.27 -18.25 20.54
C VAL A 397 31.78 -17.43 21.74
N TYR A 398 30.47 -17.42 22.02
CA TYR A 398 29.94 -17.27 23.40
C TYR A 398 28.60 -18.00 23.60
N LEU A 399 28.47 -18.60 24.79
CA LEU A 399 27.59 -19.68 25.21
C LEU A 399 26.09 -19.37 25.42
N SER A 400 25.33 -20.44 25.22
CA SER A 400 24.02 -20.89 25.75
C SER A 400 23.28 -20.10 26.85
N LEU A 401 21.95 -19.99 26.66
CA LEU A 401 20.95 -20.04 27.73
C LEU A 401 19.75 -20.89 27.26
N ASN A 402 19.60 -22.07 27.89
CA ASN A 402 18.49 -23.00 27.73
C ASN A 402 17.26 -22.50 28.49
N PHE A 403 16.11 -22.36 27.81
CA PHE A 403 14.79 -22.50 28.43
C PHE A 403 13.85 -23.22 27.45
N GLN A 404 13.50 -24.46 27.80
CA GLN A 404 12.40 -25.29 27.28
C GLN A 404 12.02 -25.10 25.81
N ILE A 405 12.82 -25.65 24.90
CA ILE A 405 12.34 -25.96 23.55
C ILE A 405 11.49 -27.23 23.68
N LEU A 406 10.17 -27.08 23.58
CA LEU A 406 9.24 -28.18 23.35
C LEU A 406 9.48 -28.66 21.90
N ILE A 407 10.56 -29.41 21.69
CA ILE A 407 10.91 -30.03 20.41
C ILE A 407 9.89 -31.14 20.14
N CYS A 408 8.91 -30.86 19.27
CA CYS A 408 7.98 -31.86 18.77
C CYS A 408 7.46 -31.43 17.40
N GLY A 409 7.54 -32.35 16.43
CA GLY A 409 7.33 -32.14 15.01
C GLY A 409 6.07 -31.35 14.64
N VAL A 410 6.18 -30.60 13.53
CA VAL A 410 5.18 -29.73 12.89
C VAL A 410 3.76 -29.98 13.41
N LYS A 411 3.47 -29.42 14.58
CA LYS A 411 2.12 -29.22 15.07
C LYS A 411 1.63 -27.97 14.34
N MET A 412 1.14 -28.16 13.13
CA MET A 412 -0.04 -27.42 12.69
C MET A 412 -1.16 -28.03 13.54
N GLU A 413 -1.34 -27.53 14.78
CA GLU A 413 -2.30 -28.11 15.71
C GLU A 413 -3.66 -28.27 15.06
N ASP A 414 -4.29 -29.40 15.38
CA ASP A 414 -5.64 -29.83 15.04
C ASP A 414 -6.69 -28.98 15.79
N ASP A 415 -6.47 -27.65 15.81
CA ASP A 415 -7.40 -26.67 16.34
C ASP A 415 -8.34 -26.31 15.20
N GLY A 416 -9.51 -26.95 15.20
CA GLY A 416 -10.44 -26.98 14.08
C GLY A 416 -10.61 -25.66 13.35
N GLY A 417 -10.18 -25.63 12.09
CA GLY A 417 -10.65 -24.78 10.96
C GLY A 417 -10.67 -23.25 11.09
N GLU A 418 -10.69 -22.67 12.29
CA GLU A 418 -11.13 -21.29 12.54
C GLU A 418 -10.02 -20.36 13.05
N ARG A 419 -8.89 -20.88 13.54
CA ARG A 419 -7.73 -20.05 13.87
C ARG A 419 -6.90 -19.71 12.64
N SER A 420 -6.50 -18.45 12.51
CA SER A 420 -5.70 -17.92 11.42
C SER A 420 -4.34 -18.60 11.30
N SER A 421 -3.88 -18.81 10.06
CA SER A 421 -2.59 -19.40 9.70
C SER A 421 -1.50 -18.38 9.39
N PHE A 422 -1.83 -17.09 9.50
CA PHE A 422 -0.89 -16.02 9.20
C PHE A 422 0.12 -15.81 10.33
N VAL A 423 1.35 -15.55 9.94
CA VAL A 423 2.44 -15.02 10.77
C VAL A 423 2.83 -13.68 10.18
N ALA A 424 2.79 -12.61 10.97
CA ALA A 424 3.10 -11.26 10.50
C ALA A 424 4.43 -10.77 11.09
N GLY A 425 5.37 -10.39 10.24
CA GLY A 425 6.53 -9.59 10.62
C GLY A 425 6.26 -8.12 10.42
N LEU A 426 6.65 -7.30 11.38
CA LEU A 426 6.46 -5.85 11.35
C LEU A 426 7.76 -5.13 11.73
N ILE A 427 8.13 -4.14 10.94
CA ILE A 427 9.23 -3.22 11.24
C ILE A 427 8.86 -1.81 10.83
N GLU A 428 9.27 -0.84 11.65
CA GLU A 428 9.13 0.58 11.33
C GLU A 428 10.50 1.25 11.22
N ASN A 429 10.57 2.29 10.39
CA ASN A 429 11.69 3.23 10.38
C ASN A 429 11.34 4.51 11.17
N ARG A 430 12.28 5.45 11.24
CA ARG A 430 12.08 6.72 11.96
C ARG A 430 11.11 7.68 11.25
N ALA A 431 10.83 7.47 9.97
CA ALA A 431 9.87 8.24 9.18
C ALA A 431 8.44 7.67 9.27
N LYS A 432 8.18 6.74 10.21
CA LYS A 432 6.90 6.01 10.36
C LYS A 432 6.46 5.25 9.10
N GLU A 433 7.43 4.90 8.26
CA GLU A 433 7.20 3.90 7.23
C GLU A 433 7.20 2.53 7.90
N VAL A 434 6.15 1.75 7.65
CA VAL A 434 5.96 0.42 8.21
C VAL A 434 6.10 -0.60 7.09
N GLY A 435 7.02 -1.55 7.28
CA GLY A 435 7.13 -2.76 6.49
C GLY A 435 6.42 -3.91 7.19
N MET A 436 5.52 -4.57 6.47
CA MET A 436 4.80 -5.75 6.92
C MET A 436 5.07 -6.92 5.97
N ALA A 437 5.31 -8.09 6.55
CA ALA A 437 5.40 -9.36 5.84
C ALA A 437 4.44 -10.36 6.46
N ALA A 438 3.32 -10.64 5.80
CA ALA A 438 2.33 -11.61 6.23
C ALA A 438 2.55 -12.93 5.48
N PHE A 439 2.96 -13.96 6.22
CA PHE A 439 3.19 -15.30 5.67
C PHE A 439 2.03 -16.22 6.03
N ASP A 440 1.33 -16.78 5.04
CA ASP A 440 0.33 -17.81 5.27
C ASP A 440 0.96 -19.21 5.23
N LEU A 441 1.05 -19.84 6.41
CA LEU A 441 1.59 -21.20 6.52
C LEU A 441 0.73 -22.27 5.81
N ARG A 442 -0.53 -21.96 5.46
CA ARG A 442 -1.44 -22.89 4.80
C ARG A 442 -1.45 -22.79 3.28
N SER A 443 -1.17 -21.61 2.72
CA SER A 443 -1.13 -21.39 1.25
C SER A 443 0.29 -21.18 0.70
N ALA A 444 1.32 -21.21 1.55
CA ALA A 444 2.71 -20.93 1.17
C ALA A 444 2.80 -19.62 0.35
N SER A 445 2.07 -18.62 0.83
CA SER A 445 2.04 -17.28 0.26
C SER A 445 2.67 -16.29 1.23
N LEU A 446 3.45 -15.37 0.67
CA LEU A 446 4.10 -14.28 1.39
C LEU A 446 3.63 -12.96 0.80
N HIS A 447 2.86 -12.22 1.59
CA HIS A 447 2.33 -10.93 1.20
C HIS A 447 3.18 -9.83 1.84
N LEU A 448 3.73 -8.97 1.00
CA LEU A 448 4.64 -7.90 1.38
C LEU A 448 3.92 -6.57 1.21
N SER A 449 3.98 -5.73 2.23
CA SER A 449 3.38 -4.39 2.19
C SER A 449 4.32 -3.39 2.84
N GLN A 450 4.49 -2.25 2.20
CA GLN A 450 5.23 -1.12 2.75
C GLN A 450 4.46 0.16 2.50
N TYR A 451 4.22 0.92 3.56
CA TYR A 451 3.40 2.12 3.51
C TYR A 451 3.81 3.09 4.62
N ILE A 452 3.56 4.37 4.38
CA ILE A 452 3.79 5.42 5.37
C ILE A 452 2.56 5.52 6.27
N GLU A 453 2.79 5.51 7.57
CA GLU A 453 1.74 5.72 8.56
C GLU A 453 1.60 7.22 8.86
N THR A 454 0.57 7.83 8.28
CA THR A 454 0.25 9.25 8.47
C THR A 454 -0.45 9.53 9.80
N SER A 455 -1.08 8.51 10.40
CA SER A 455 -1.78 8.62 11.68
C SER A 455 -0.88 8.28 12.86
N SER A 456 -0.92 9.07 13.93
CA SER A 456 -0.30 8.72 15.22
C SER A 456 -0.90 7.46 15.88
N SER A 457 -2.03 6.96 15.36
CA SER A 457 -2.74 5.80 15.87
C SER A 457 -2.55 4.51 15.06
N TYR A 458 -1.67 4.51 14.05
CA TYR A 458 -1.32 3.37 13.20
C TYR A 458 -2.50 2.67 12.51
N GLN A 459 -3.41 3.43 11.89
CA GLN A 459 -4.65 2.89 11.33
C GLN A 459 -4.44 2.00 10.10
N ASN A 460 -3.47 2.32 9.24
CA ASN A 460 -3.17 1.48 8.07
C ASN A 460 -2.64 0.12 8.54
N THR A 461 -1.74 0.15 9.53
CA THR A 461 -1.19 -1.07 10.15
C THR A 461 -2.25 -1.90 10.88
N LYS A 462 -3.17 -1.25 11.61
CA LYS A 462 -4.31 -1.94 12.24
C LYS A 462 -5.24 -2.59 11.20
N THR A 463 -5.51 -1.88 10.11
CA THR A 463 -6.37 -2.39 9.03
C THR A 463 -5.76 -3.64 8.40
N LEU A 464 -4.46 -3.64 8.12
CA LEU A 464 -3.78 -4.82 7.59
C LEU A 464 -3.65 -5.96 8.61
N LEU A 465 -3.38 -5.66 9.88
CA LEU A 465 -3.38 -6.68 10.94
C LEU A 465 -4.77 -7.31 11.12
N ARG A 466 -5.86 -6.56 10.98
CA ARG A 466 -7.23 -7.11 10.97
C ARG A 466 -7.52 -7.95 9.74
N PHE A 467 -6.99 -7.54 8.58
CA PHE A 467 -7.11 -8.28 7.32
C PHE A 467 -6.46 -9.65 7.41
N TYR A 468 -5.18 -9.70 7.82
CA TYR A 468 -4.41 -10.93 7.92
C TYR A 468 -4.74 -11.76 9.18
N ASP A 469 -5.27 -11.12 10.23
CA ASP A 469 -5.63 -11.75 11.50
C ASP A 469 -4.50 -12.66 12.04
N PRO A 470 -3.25 -12.19 12.21
CA PRO A 470 -2.12 -13.09 12.42
C PRO A 470 -2.16 -13.82 13.77
N SER A 471 -1.77 -15.10 13.75
CA SER A 471 -1.61 -15.92 14.96
C SER A 471 -0.36 -15.56 15.78
N VAL A 472 0.66 -15.01 15.11
CA VAL A 472 1.93 -14.58 15.69
C VAL A 472 2.36 -13.28 15.03
N ILE A 473 2.81 -12.33 15.84
CA ILE A 473 3.36 -11.04 15.36
C ILE A 473 4.82 -10.92 15.79
N ILE A 474 5.72 -10.75 14.82
CA ILE A 474 7.17 -10.63 15.02
C ILE A 474 7.56 -9.17 14.89
N VAL A 475 8.19 -8.59 15.91
CA VAL A 475 8.59 -7.18 15.96
C VAL A 475 10.03 -7.00 16.48
N PRO A 476 10.71 -5.90 16.13
CA PRO A 476 11.98 -5.53 16.75
C PRO A 476 11.79 -5.11 18.23
N PRO A 477 12.84 -5.16 19.06
CA PRO A 477 12.77 -4.75 20.47
C PRO A 477 12.40 -3.27 20.63
N ASN A 478 11.61 -2.97 21.69
CA ASN A 478 11.15 -1.63 22.03
C ASN A 478 12.32 -0.65 22.13
N LYS A 479 12.33 0.36 21.27
CA LYS A 479 12.92 1.66 21.61
C LYS A 479 11.75 2.62 21.73
N LEU A 480 11.64 3.29 22.87
CA LEU A 480 10.79 4.47 22.99
C LEU A 480 11.13 5.40 21.81
N ALA A 481 10.14 5.74 20.99
CA ALA A 481 10.27 6.87 20.10
C ALA A 481 10.63 8.08 20.98
N ALA A 482 11.59 8.88 20.56
CA ALA A 482 12.09 10.00 21.37
C ALA A 482 11.04 11.10 21.62
N ASP A 483 9.85 10.91 21.06
CA ASP A 483 8.77 11.88 20.92
C ASP A 483 7.56 11.50 21.81
N GLY A 484 7.68 10.45 22.63
CA GLY A 484 6.58 9.94 23.47
C GLY A 484 5.43 9.27 22.70
N MET A 485 5.59 9.03 21.39
CA MET A 485 4.61 8.36 20.54
C MET A 485 4.80 6.84 20.48
N VAL A 486 3.69 6.12 20.26
CA VAL A 486 3.61 4.66 20.18
C VAL A 486 4.45 4.16 19.00
N GLY A 487 5.38 3.23 19.21
CA GLY A 487 6.02 2.48 18.11
C GLY A 487 5.18 1.26 17.71
N VAL A 488 5.43 0.65 16.55
CA VAL A 488 4.70 -0.56 16.09
C VAL A 488 4.75 -1.70 17.11
N SER A 489 5.84 -1.86 17.85
CA SER A 489 5.93 -2.87 18.90
C SER A 489 5.00 -2.57 20.10
N GLU A 490 4.81 -1.29 20.44
CA GLU A 490 3.90 -0.86 21.50
C GLU A 490 2.43 -0.84 21.04
N LEU A 491 2.19 -0.60 19.74
CA LEU A 491 0.87 -0.77 19.11
C LEU A 491 0.36 -2.20 19.29
N VAL A 492 1.22 -3.20 19.07
CA VAL A 492 0.88 -4.62 19.25
C VAL A 492 0.56 -4.90 20.73
N ASP A 493 1.33 -4.33 21.66
CA ASP A 493 1.09 -4.50 23.11
C ASP A 493 -0.27 -3.93 23.54
N ARG A 494 -0.68 -2.77 22.99
CA ARG A 494 -1.94 -2.10 23.35
C ARG A 494 -3.17 -2.69 22.67
N CYS A 495 -3.07 -3.01 21.37
CA CYS A 495 -4.24 -3.33 20.55
C CYS A 495 -4.40 -4.83 20.25
N TYR A 496 -3.36 -5.65 20.49
CA TYR A 496 -3.34 -7.08 20.14
C TYR A 496 -2.75 -7.94 21.27
N SER A 497 -3.10 -7.64 22.52
CA SER A 497 -2.58 -8.32 23.73
C SER A 497 -2.89 -9.83 23.78
N THR A 498 -3.89 -10.30 23.03
CA THR A 498 -4.29 -11.71 22.92
C THR A 498 -3.44 -12.51 21.92
N VAL A 499 -2.72 -11.84 21.01
CA VAL A 499 -1.91 -12.47 19.96
C VAL A 499 -0.47 -12.69 20.47
N ARG A 500 0.15 -13.83 20.13
CA ARG A 500 1.53 -14.13 20.54
C ARG A 500 2.51 -13.17 19.85
N LYS A 501 3.04 -12.22 20.61
CA LYS A 501 4.14 -11.33 20.18
C LYS A 501 5.49 -12.01 20.37
N VAL A 502 6.34 -11.94 19.34
CA VAL A 502 7.71 -12.46 19.34
C VAL A 502 8.67 -11.32 19.03
N VAL A 503 9.69 -11.13 19.87
CA VAL A 503 10.67 -10.06 19.72
C VAL A 503 11.96 -10.61 19.13
N PHE A 504 12.36 -10.11 17.95
CA PHE A 504 13.59 -10.49 17.26
C PHE A 504 14.59 -9.34 17.25
N ALA A 505 15.88 -9.64 17.42
CA ALA A 505 16.93 -8.63 17.33
C ALA A 505 16.86 -7.92 15.97
N ARG A 506 17.08 -6.59 15.95
CA ARG A 506 16.93 -5.79 14.73
C ARG A 506 17.80 -6.27 13.56
N GLY A 507 18.96 -6.89 13.83
CA GLY A 507 19.80 -7.50 12.79
C GLY A 507 19.22 -8.76 12.14
N CYS A 508 18.08 -9.28 12.61
CA CYS A 508 17.30 -10.31 11.92
C CYS A 508 16.32 -9.72 10.89
N PHE A 509 16.05 -8.42 10.96
CA PHE A 509 15.26 -7.68 9.98
C PHE A 509 16.22 -7.05 8.98
N ASP A 510 16.68 -7.86 8.04
CA ASP A 510 17.71 -7.52 7.06
C ASP A 510 17.09 -7.59 5.66
N ASP A 511 17.01 -6.45 5.00
CA ASP A 511 16.42 -6.26 3.68
C ASP A 511 17.21 -7.00 2.59
N THR A 512 18.54 -6.98 2.66
CA THR A 512 19.40 -7.69 1.70
C THR A 512 19.20 -9.20 1.78
N LYS A 513 19.11 -9.77 2.99
CA LYS A 513 18.81 -11.18 3.19
C LYS A 513 17.38 -11.51 2.77
N GLY A 514 16.44 -10.61 3.05
CA GLY A 514 15.04 -10.74 2.61
C GLY A 514 14.92 -10.83 1.09
N ALA A 515 15.62 -9.95 0.36
CA ALA A 515 15.65 -9.95 -1.11
C ALA A 515 16.18 -11.27 -1.68
N VAL A 516 17.33 -11.76 -1.16
CA VAL A 516 17.94 -13.02 -1.59
C VAL A 516 17.03 -14.22 -1.28
N LEU A 517 16.38 -14.23 -0.11
CA LEU A 517 15.42 -15.28 0.24
C LEU A 517 14.23 -15.29 -0.72
N ILE A 518 13.65 -14.12 -1.02
CA ILE A 518 12.52 -14.02 -1.95
C ILE A 518 12.93 -14.44 -3.37
N GLN A 519 14.10 -14.02 -3.85
CA GLN A 519 14.60 -14.40 -5.18
C GLN A 519 14.76 -15.93 -5.33
N ASN A 520 15.22 -16.62 -4.28
CA ASN A 520 15.43 -18.06 -4.32
C ASN A 520 14.13 -18.86 -4.09
N LEU A 521 13.23 -18.34 -3.26
CA LEU A 521 12.03 -19.07 -2.84
C LEU A 521 10.82 -18.81 -3.75
N ALA A 522 10.74 -17.64 -4.40
CA ALA A 522 9.62 -17.27 -5.25
C ALA A 522 9.49 -18.20 -6.47
N ALA A 523 8.27 -18.67 -6.75
CA ALA A 523 7.95 -19.47 -7.94
C ALA A 523 8.45 -18.80 -9.23
N GLU A 524 8.76 -19.58 -10.28
CA GLU A 524 9.31 -19.06 -11.55
C GLU A 524 8.28 -18.32 -12.43
N GLU A 525 6.98 -18.52 -12.18
CA GLU A 525 5.87 -18.01 -13.00
C GLU A 525 5.25 -16.63 -12.62
N PRO A 526 5.78 -15.77 -11.72
CA PRO A 526 5.38 -14.36 -11.65
C PRO A 526 6.37 -13.53 -12.50
N LEU A 527 6.48 -13.84 -13.79
CA LEU A 527 7.11 -12.98 -14.81
C LEU A 527 6.47 -11.57 -14.87
N ALA A 528 5.34 -11.35 -14.17
CA ALA A 528 4.65 -10.08 -14.08
C ALA A 528 5.25 -9.07 -13.08
N LEU A 529 6.12 -9.49 -12.14
CA LEU A 529 6.49 -8.63 -11.00
C LEU A 529 7.79 -7.88 -11.14
N GLY A 530 8.56 -7.99 -12.23
CA GLY A 530 9.80 -7.21 -12.40
C GLY A 530 10.63 -7.14 -11.12
N LEU A 531 10.83 -8.29 -10.45
CA LEU A 531 11.30 -8.39 -9.06
C LEU A 531 12.58 -7.58 -8.80
N ASP A 532 13.47 -7.49 -9.80
CA ASP A 532 14.70 -6.69 -9.79
C ASP A 532 14.48 -5.18 -9.54
N THR A 533 13.30 -4.65 -9.89
CA THR A 533 12.89 -3.25 -9.73
C THR A 533 12.31 -2.96 -8.35
N TYR A 534 11.63 -3.94 -7.73
CA TYR A 534 10.92 -3.78 -6.44
C TYR A 534 11.81 -3.95 -5.21
N TYR A 535 12.97 -4.64 -5.35
CA TYR A 535 13.86 -4.89 -4.21
C TYR A 535 14.38 -3.61 -3.53
N LYS A 536 14.47 -2.48 -4.25
CA LYS A 536 14.91 -1.19 -3.69
C LYS A 536 13.77 -0.33 -3.12
N GLN A 537 12.55 -0.47 -3.64
CA GLN A 537 11.40 0.34 -3.24
C GLN A 537 10.70 -0.17 -1.98
N HIS A 538 10.88 -1.45 -1.61
CA HIS A 538 10.16 -2.09 -0.50
C HIS A 538 11.07 -2.74 0.57
N TYR A 539 12.21 -2.12 0.87
CA TYR A 539 13.24 -2.65 1.78
C TYR A 539 12.74 -3.02 3.19
N LEU A 540 11.80 -2.29 3.78
CA LEU A 540 11.24 -2.63 5.10
C LEU A 540 10.37 -3.89 5.06
N SER A 541 9.58 -4.08 4.00
CA SER A 541 8.80 -5.31 3.84
C SER A 541 9.69 -6.53 3.62
N LEU A 542 10.82 -6.36 2.91
CA LEU A 542 11.85 -7.39 2.74
C LEU A 542 12.55 -7.72 4.06
N ALA A 543 12.88 -6.70 4.85
CA ALA A 543 13.43 -6.88 6.18
C ALA A 543 12.45 -7.62 7.12
N ALA A 544 11.15 -7.28 7.06
CA ALA A 544 10.11 -8.02 7.76
C ALA A 544 10.02 -9.48 7.27
N ALA A 545 10.13 -9.72 5.96
CA ALA A 545 10.11 -11.06 5.38
C ALA A 545 11.27 -11.93 5.87
N ALA A 546 12.48 -11.37 5.94
CA ALA A 546 13.65 -12.06 6.45
C ALA A 546 13.45 -12.55 7.88
N ALA A 547 12.90 -11.69 8.75
CA ALA A 547 12.60 -12.05 10.14
C ALA A 547 11.50 -13.11 10.23
N THR A 548 10.43 -12.98 9.44
CA THR A 548 9.30 -13.91 9.40
C THR A 548 9.72 -15.31 8.93
N ILE A 549 10.41 -15.42 7.80
CA ILE A 549 10.89 -16.70 7.26
C ILE A 549 11.87 -17.36 8.23
N LYS A 550 12.83 -16.58 8.78
CA LYS A 550 13.79 -17.09 9.77
C LYS A 550 13.12 -17.63 11.03
N TRP A 551 12.06 -16.97 11.50
CA TRP A 551 11.28 -17.46 12.64
C TRP A 551 10.56 -18.76 12.31
N ILE A 552 9.95 -18.87 11.12
CA ILE A 552 9.29 -20.09 10.65
C ILE A 552 10.31 -21.24 10.60
N GLU A 553 11.49 -21.02 10.04
CA GLU A 553 12.55 -22.04 9.97
C GLU A 553 13.06 -22.49 11.33
N ALA A 554 13.16 -21.56 12.29
CA ALA A 554 13.67 -21.83 13.63
C ALA A 554 12.62 -22.50 14.54
N GLU A 555 11.40 -21.96 14.59
CA GLU A 555 10.35 -22.40 15.52
C GLU A 555 9.52 -23.56 14.93
N LYS A 556 9.23 -23.56 13.62
CA LYS A 556 8.43 -24.60 12.97
C LYS A 556 9.27 -25.73 12.38
N GLY A 557 10.58 -25.53 12.23
CA GLY A 557 11.51 -26.56 11.74
C GLY A 557 11.30 -26.95 10.27
N VAL A 558 10.75 -26.05 9.46
CA VAL A 558 10.50 -26.26 8.03
C VAL A 558 11.26 -25.25 7.20
N ILE A 559 11.79 -25.68 6.06
CA ILE A 559 12.45 -24.86 5.04
C ILE A 559 11.49 -24.78 3.85
N VAL A 560 11.30 -23.58 3.30
CA VAL A 560 10.52 -23.41 2.08
C VAL A 560 11.35 -23.91 0.89
N THR A 561 10.77 -24.69 -0.02
CA THR A 561 11.48 -25.11 -1.22
C THR A 561 11.75 -23.94 -2.16
N ASN A 562 12.88 -23.99 -2.87
CA ASN A 562 13.15 -23.04 -3.94
C ASN A 562 12.02 -23.08 -4.98
N HIS A 563 11.69 -21.92 -5.53
CA HIS A 563 10.65 -21.77 -6.55
C HIS A 563 9.26 -22.31 -6.18
N SER A 564 8.90 -22.29 -4.90
CA SER A 564 7.61 -22.81 -4.40
C SER A 564 6.78 -21.82 -3.58
N LEU A 565 7.34 -20.65 -3.27
CA LEU A 565 6.67 -19.60 -2.52
C LEU A 565 5.95 -18.64 -3.48
N THR A 566 4.68 -18.37 -3.22
CA THR A 566 3.95 -17.31 -3.94
C THR A 566 4.22 -16.00 -3.24
N VAL A 567 4.77 -15.00 -3.93
CA VAL A 567 5.13 -13.71 -3.32
C VAL A 567 4.33 -12.61 -3.99
N THR A 568 3.59 -11.83 -3.21
CA THR A 568 2.82 -10.68 -3.69
C THR A 568 3.29 -9.39 -3.02
N PHE A 569 3.57 -8.37 -3.81
CA PHE A 569 3.79 -7.01 -3.31
C PHE A 569 2.47 -6.26 -3.36
N ASN A 570 1.86 -6.09 -2.20
CA ASN A 570 0.63 -5.34 -2.06
C ASN A 570 1.02 -3.87 -1.83
N GLY A 571 1.26 -3.14 -2.92
CA GLY A 571 1.02 -1.70 -2.91
C GLY A 571 -0.47 -1.50 -2.67
N SER A 572 -0.87 -0.67 -1.72
CA SER A 572 -2.27 -0.49 -1.30
C SER A 572 -3.16 0.21 -2.35
N PHE A 573 -2.88 0.04 -3.65
CA PHE A 573 -3.42 0.85 -4.73
C PHE A 573 -4.49 0.14 -5.60
N ASP A 574 -4.51 -1.19 -5.73
CA ASP A 574 -5.45 -1.89 -6.63
C ASP A 574 -6.75 -2.41 -5.98
N HIS A 575 -6.86 -2.30 -4.66
CA HIS A 575 -8.06 -2.67 -3.89
C HIS A 575 -8.70 -1.46 -3.23
N MET A 576 -10.02 -1.51 -3.05
CA MET A 576 -10.76 -0.53 -2.26
C MET A 576 -10.34 -0.62 -0.80
N ASN A 577 -9.96 0.52 -0.21
CA ASN A 577 -9.57 0.57 1.19
C ASN A 577 -10.80 0.76 2.08
N ILE A 578 -10.92 -0.07 3.11
CA ILE A 578 -11.96 0.02 4.14
C ILE A 578 -11.23 0.07 5.48
N ASP A 579 -11.37 1.16 6.22
CA ASP A 579 -10.69 1.30 7.50
C ASP A 579 -11.24 0.34 8.57
N ALA A 580 -10.43 0.06 9.58
CA ALA A 580 -10.76 -0.87 10.65
C ALA A 580 -12.11 -0.58 11.34
N THR A 581 -12.42 0.70 11.59
CA THR A 581 -13.67 1.13 12.23
C THR A 581 -14.86 0.88 11.30
N SER A 582 -14.71 1.18 10.01
CA SER A 582 -15.72 0.89 9.00
C SER A 582 -16.00 -0.61 8.84
N VAL A 583 -15.00 -1.49 8.96
CA VAL A 583 -15.20 -2.95 8.92
C VAL A 583 -16.12 -3.43 10.06
N GLU A 584 -15.94 -2.88 11.27
CA GLU A 584 -16.78 -3.20 12.44
C GLU A 584 -18.18 -2.59 12.31
N ASN A 585 -18.28 -1.31 11.95
CA ASN A 585 -19.56 -0.60 11.80
C ASN A 585 -20.46 -1.20 10.72
N LEU A 586 -19.87 -1.79 9.68
CA LEU A 586 -20.58 -2.46 8.60
C LEU A 586 -20.83 -3.95 8.88
N GLU A 587 -20.37 -4.48 10.03
CA GLU A 587 -20.49 -5.89 10.40
C GLU A 587 -20.05 -6.85 9.27
N LEU A 588 -18.93 -6.53 8.61
CA LEU A 588 -18.48 -7.29 7.44
C LEU A 588 -18.09 -8.72 7.82
N ILE A 589 -17.38 -8.87 8.93
CA ILE A 589 -16.80 -10.14 9.37
C ILE A 589 -17.49 -10.67 10.63
N ASP A 590 -17.45 -9.88 11.70
CA ASP A 590 -18.00 -10.24 13.01
C ASP A 590 -19.16 -9.29 13.36
N PRO A 591 -20.20 -9.79 14.03
CA PRO A 591 -21.33 -8.98 14.47
C PRO A 591 -20.97 -8.14 15.70
N PHE A 592 -21.63 -7.00 15.87
CA PHE A 592 -21.34 -6.04 16.94
C PHE A 592 -21.72 -6.54 18.35
N HIS A 593 -22.68 -7.49 18.47
CA HIS A 593 -23.14 -8.03 19.77
C HIS A 593 -23.10 -9.56 19.85
N ASN A 594 -22.14 -10.08 20.64
CA ASN A 594 -22.07 -11.50 21.01
C ASN A 594 -22.91 -11.86 22.27
N ALA A 595 -23.37 -10.89 23.07
CA ALA A 595 -23.76 -11.16 24.47
C ALA A 595 -25.25 -11.06 24.84
N LEU A 596 -26.15 -10.47 24.02
CA LEU A 596 -27.47 -10.06 24.56
C LEU A 596 -28.73 -10.80 24.07
N LEU A 597 -28.63 -11.83 23.24
CA LEU A 597 -29.82 -12.61 22.84
C LEU A 597 -29.50 -14.10 22.82
N GLY A 598 -29.81 -14.78 23.93
CA GLY A 598 -29.63 -16.21 24.17
C GLY A 598 -30.55 -17.12 23.34
N THR A 599 -30.52 -17.01 22.02
CA THR A 599 -31.10 -18.02 21.12
C THR A 599 -30.12 -18.37 19.99
N SER A 600 -30.02 -19.67 19.72
CA SER A 600 -28.96 -20.36 18.98
C SER A 600 -29.06 -20.30 17.45
N ASN A 601 -29.69 -19.28 16.86
CA ASN A 601 -29.79 -19.17 15.40
C ASN A 601 -28.77 -18.19 14.80
N LYS A 602 -27.91 -18.80 13.98
CA LYS A 602 -26.63 -18.38 13.42
C LYS A 602 -26.79 -17.44 12.22
N LYS A 603 -25.76 -16.59 12.02
CA LYS A 603 -25.49 -15.65 10.91
C LYS A 603 -25.89 -14.20 11.20
N ARG A 604 -24.95 -13.40 11.71
CA ARG A 604 -25.18 -11.98 12.04
C ARG A 604 -24.24 -10.99 11.34
N SER A 605 -23.36 -11.45 10.45
CA SER A 605 -22.45 -10.61 9.66
C SER A 605 -22.55 -10.89 8.16
N LEU A 606 -22.08 -9.97 7.32
CA LEU A 606 -22.09 -10.15 5.86
C LEU A 606 -21.33 -11.43 5.44
N PHE A 607 -20.15 -11.66 6.03
CA PHE A 607 -19.36 -12.86 5.81
C PHE A 607 -20.11 -14.13 6.18
N GLN A 608 -20.74 -14.20 7.36
CA GLN A 608 -21.48 -15.38 7.78
C GLN A 608 -22.69 -15.68 6.89
N MET A 609 -23.31 -14.64 6.33
CA MET A 609 -24.39 -14.79 5.35
C MET A 609 -23.89 -15.54 4.10
N PHE A 610 -22.81 -15.06 3.52
CA PHE A 610 -22.19 -15.59 2.29
C PHE A 610 -21.32 -16.84 2.51
N LYS A 611 -20.98 -17.23 3.75
CA LYS A 611 -20.16 -18.41 4.07
C LYS A 611 -20.91 -19.73 3.81
N THR A 612 -21.05 -20.11 2.55
CA THR A 612 -21.66 -21.37 2.07
C THR A 612 -20.73 -22.22 1.18
N THR A 613 -19.49 -21.74 1.04
CA THR A 613 -18.31 -22.40 0.46
C THR A 613 -18.10 -23.82 0.97
N LYS A 614 -17.53 -24.69 0.13
CA LYS A 614 -17.25 -26.11 0.45
C LYS A 614 -15.81 -26.38 0.83
N THR A 615 -14.91 -25.49 0.42
CA THR A 615 -13.47 -25.54 0.69
C THR A 615 -13.09 -24.50 1.75
N ALA A 616 -12.03 -24.80 2.52
CA ALA A 616 -11.46 -23.84 3.45
C ALA A 616 -10.84 -22.65 2.70
N GLY A 617 -10.17 -22.91 1.57
CA GLY A 617 -9.58 -21.86 0.74
C GLY A 617 -10.60 -20.88 0.16
N GLY A 618 -11.72 -21.34 -0.41
CA GLY A 618 -12.81 -20.48 -0.89
C GLY A 618 -13.43 -19.62 0.21
N THR A 619 -13.56 -20.18 1.42
CA THR A 619 -14.03 -19.43 2.61
C THR A 619 -13.09 -18.27 2.96
N ARG A 620 -11.77 -18.49 2.88
CA ARG A 620 -10.79 -17.44 3.14
C ARG A 620 -10.75 -16.40 2.03
N LEU A 621 -10.85 -16.85 0.77
CA LEU A 621 -10.91 -15.94 -0.37
C LEU A 621 -12.13 -15.02 -0.27
N LEU A 622 -13.29 -15.54 0.13
CA LEU A 622 -14.48 -14.74 0.41
C LEU A 622 -14.23 -13.68 1.49
N ARG A 623 -13.62 -14.07 2.62
CA ARG A 623 -13.25 -13.15 3.70
C ARG A 623 -12.33 -12.03 3.17
N ALA A 624 -11.31 -12.40 2.40
CA ALA A 624 -10.35 -11.46 1.83
C ALA A 624 -11.01 -10.47 0.87
N ASN A 625 -11.87 -10.95 -0.04
CA ASN A 625 -12.56 -10.07 -1.00
C ASN A 625 -13.54 -9.11 -0.31
N LEU A 626 -14.20 -9.51 0.78
CA LEU A 626 -15.05 -8.60 1.55
C LEU A 626 -14.29 -7.46 2.22
N LEU A 627 -13.06 -7.72 2.67
CA LEU A 627 -12.19 -6.73 3.31
C LEU A 627 -11.42 -5.87 2.30
N GLN A 628 -11.15 -6.41 1.11
CA GLN A 628 -10.44 -5.75 0.03
C GLN A 628 -11.15 -5.92 -1.33
N PRO A 629 -12.30 -5.26 -1.54
CA PRO A 629 -12.99 -5.29 -2.83
C PRO A 629 -12.11 -4.75 -3.96
N LEU A 630 -12.37 -5.19 -5.19
CA LEU A 630 -11.52 -4.87 -6.36
C LEU A 630 -11.80 -3.44 -6.86
N LYS A 631 -10.79 -2.80 -7.48
CA LYS A 631 -10.98 -1.58 -8.28
C LYS A 631 -11.04 -1.84 -9.78
N ASP A 632 -10.44 -2.93 -10.25
CA ASP A 632 -10.40 -3.26 -11.66
C ASP A 632 -11.78 -3.71 -12.18
N ILE A 633 -12.34 -2.90 -13.09
CA ILE A 633 -13.67 -3.12 -13.68
C ILE A 633 -13.69 -4.38 -14.53
N GLU A 634 -12.60 -4.71 -15.22
CA GLU A 634 -12.54 -5.86 -16.12
C GLU A 634 -12.62 -7.18 -15.32
N THR A 635 -11.85 -7.29 -14.24
CA THR A 635 -11.89 -8.44 -13.33
C THR A 635 -13.26 -8.57 -12.65
N ILE A 636 -13.87 -7.46 -12.22
CA ILE A 636 -15.21 -7.47 -11.61
C ILE A 636 -16.24 -7.99 -12.62
N ASN A 637 -16.25 -7.46 -13.85
CA ASN A 637 -17.17 -7.91 -14.89
C ASN A 637 -16.93 -9.37 -15.26
N THR A 638 -15.67 -9.83 -15.33
CA THR A 638 -15.34 -11.24 -15.59
C THR A 638 -15.97 -12.18 -14.54
N ARG A 639 -16.05 -11.76 -13.27
CA ARG A 639 -16.76 -12.51 -12.22
C ARG A 639 -18.28 -12.45 -12.38
N LEU A 640 -18.82 -11.29 -12.72
CA LEU A 640 -20.26 -11.10 -12.96
C LEU A 640 -20.75 -11.92 -14.16
N ASP A 641 -19.98 -11.97 -15.25
CA ASP A 641 -20.31 -12.75 -16.45
C ASP A 641 -20.31 -14.26 -16.15
N CYS A 642 -19.43 -14.71 -15.26
CA CYS A 642 -19.45 -16.08 -14.73
C CYS A 642 -20.72 -16.35 -13.91
N LEU A 643 -21.14 -15.40 -13.06
CA LEU A 643 -22.41 -15.50 -12.33
C LEU A 643 -23.62 -15.50 -13.28
N ASP A 644 -23.63 -14.67 -14.32
CA ASP A 644 -24.71 -14.62 -15.31
C ASP A 644 -24.91 -15.99 -15.97
N GLU A 645 -23.80 -16.66 -16.35
CA GLU A 645 -23.86 -18.01 -16.92
C GLU A 645 -24.34 -19.05 -15.90
N LEU A 646 -23.84 -19.01 -14.66
CA LEU A 646 -24.26 -19.95 -13.59
C LEU A 646 -25.75 -19.80 -13.24
N MET A 647 -26.26 -18.57 -13.21
CA MET A 647 -27.68 -18.30 -12.94
C MET A 647 -28.58 -18.67 -14.12
N SER A 648 -28.05 -18.65 -15.35
CA SER A 648 -28.79 -19.03 -16.56
C SER A 648 -28.75 -20.54 -16.85
N ASN A 649 -27.77 -21.27 -16.33
CA ASN A 649 -27.55 -22.69 -16.58
C ASN A 649 -27.52 -23.51 -15.27
N GLU A 650 -28.69 -24.00 -14.85
CA GLU A 650 -28.83 -24.80 -13.63
C GLU A 650 -27.96 -26.07 -13.64
N GLN A 651 -27.81 -26.72 -14.80
CA GLN A 651 -27.00 -27.95 -14.92
C GLN A 651 -25.52 -27.67 -14.61
N LEU A 652 -24.99 -26.56 -15.12
CA LEU A 652 -23.64 -26.10 -14.83
C LEU A 652 -23.47 -25.75 -13.35
N PHE A 653 -24.41 -24.99 -12.78
CA PHE A 653 -24.38 -24.60 -11.37
C PHE A 653 -24.40 -25.81 -10.42
N PHE A 654 -25.39 -26.72 -10.56
CA PHE A 654 -25.46 -27.91 -9.71
C PHE A 654 -24.31 -28.88 -9.98
N GLY A 655 -23.88 -29.01 -11.24
CA GLY A 655 -22.72 -29.81 -11.62
C GLY A 655 -21.45 -29.34 -10.91
N LEU A 656 -21.13 -28.05 -10.98
CA LEU A 656 -19.96 -27.47 -10.32
C LEU A 656 -20.06 -27.57 -8.79
N SER A 657 -21.23 -27.26 -8.21
CA SER A 657 -21.42 -27.40 -6.76
C SER A 657 -21.22 -28.84 -6.27
N GLN A 658 -21.64 -29.85 -7.05
CA GLN A 658 -21.42 -31.26 -6.71
C GLN A 658 -19.97 -31.69 -6.88
N VAL A 659 -19.30 -31.27 -7.96
CA VAL A 659 -17.89 -31.61 -8.21
C VAL A 659 -16.98 -30.99 -7.16
N LEU A 660 -17.20 -29.73 -6.78
CA LEU A 660 -16.42 -29.04 -5.75
C LEU A 660 -16.49 -29.73 -4.38
N ARG A 661 -17.55 -30.49 -4.08
CA ARG A 661 -17.65 -31.32 -2.85
C ARG A 661 -16.77 -32.56 -2.86
N LYS A 662 -16.33 -33.02 -4.04
CA LYS A 662 -15.45 -34.18 -4.18
C LYS A 662 -13.99 -33.84 -3.89
N PHE A 663 -13.61 -32.57 -4.02
CA PHE A 663 -12.29 -32.10 -3.62
C PHE A 663 -12.14 -32.13 -2.10
N PRO A 664 -10.95 -32.44 -1.56
CA PRO A 664 -10.66 -32.32 -0.14
C PRO A 664 -10.98 -30.92 0.39
N LYS A 665 -11.56 -30.83 1.60
CA LYS A 665 -11.89 -29.53 2.21
C LYS A 665 -10.68 -28.62 2.40
N GLU A 666 -9.51 -29.20 2.62
CA GLU A 666 -8.22 -28.51 2.84
C GLU A 666 -7.26 -28.74 1.65
N THR A 667 -7.77 -28.68 0.41
CA THR A 667 -6.96 -28.89 -0.80
C THR A 667 -5.75 -27.94 -0.84
N ASP A 668 -5.95 -26.68 -0.48
CA ASP A 668 -4.91 -25.66 -0.29
C ASP A 668 -3.79 -26.12 0.67
N ARG A 669 -4.15 -26.68 1.84
CA ARG A 669 -3.17 -27.17 2.83
C ARG A 669 -2.35 -28.35 2.31
N VAL A 670 -2.99 -29.23 1.55
CA VAL A 670 -2.35 -30.42 0.97
C VAL A 670 -1.28 -30.01 -0.03
N LEU A 671 -1.59 -29.02 -0.88
CA LEU A 671 -0.67 -28.52 -1.90
C LEU A 671 0.54 -27.82 -1.26
N CYS A 672 0.32 -27.11 -0.15
CA CYS A 672 1.42 -26.48 0.59
C CYS A 672 2.31 -27.45 1.36
N HIS A 673 1.85 -28.66 1.68
CA HIS A 673 2.74 -29.69 2.24
C HIS A 673 3.92 -30.00 1.31
N PHE A 674 3.73 -29.84 0.00
CA PHE A 674 4.79 -30.02 -0.99
C PHE A 674 5.73 -28.81 -1.08
N CYS A 675 5.29 -27.60 -0.69
CA CYS A 675 6.12 -26.38 -0.63
C CYS A 675 7.10 -26.32 0.57
N PHE A 676 6.95 -27.20 1.56
CA PHE A 676 7.83 -27.23 2.73
C PHE A 676 8.67 -28.51 2.75
N LYS A 677 9.95 -28.35 3.08
CA LYS A 677 10.88 -29.43 3.43
C LYS A 677 11.17 -29.40 4.93
N PRO A 678 11.03 -30.53 5.65
CA PRO A 678 11.47 -30.58 7.04
C PRO A 678 12.98 -30.32 7.13
N LYS A 679 13.40 -29.47 8.06
CA LYS A 679 14.83 -29.18 8.28
C LYS A 679 15.52 -30.46 8.76
N LYS A 680 16.55 -30.92 8.04
CA LYS A 680 17.38 -32.06 8.46
C LYS A 680 18.16 -31.64 9.71
N VAL A 681 17.63 -31.92 10.89
CA VAL A 681 18.37 -31.74 12.14
C VAL A 681 19.42 -32.85 12.19
N THR A 682 20.69 -32.47 12.15
CA THR A 682 21.82 -33.35 12.45
C THR A 682 21.63 -33.94 13.85
N GLU A 683 21.40 -35.26 13.86
CA GLU A 683 21.62 -36.20 14.96
C GLU A 683 21.24 -35.76 16.38
N ALA A 684 20.09 -36.26 16.87
CA ALA A 684 19.99 -37.06 18.10
C ALA A 684 18.54 -37.07 18.61
N VAL A 685 17.83 -38.18 18.33
CA VAL A 685 16.82 -38.88 19.17
C VAL A 685 15.99 -39.75 18.21
N ILE A 686 16.55 -40.90 17.89
CA ILE A 686 16.04 -41.87 16.91
C ILE A 686 15.04 -42.82 17.59
N GLY A 687 13.84 -42.98 17.02
CA GLY A 687 13.06 -44.22 17.18
C GLY A 687 11.53 -44.10 17.27
N PHE A 688 10.96 -42.98 17.73
CA PHE A 688 9.50 -42.78 17.82
C PHE A 688 8.94 -41.76 16.81
N GLU A 689 9.81 -41.01 16.13
CA GLU A 689 9.44 -39.89 15.28
C GLU A 689 9.17 -40.29 13.81
N ASN A 690 9.89 -41.29 13.28
CA ASN A 690 9.80 -41.70 11.86
C ASN A 690 8.43 -42.28 11.47
N THR A 691 7.73 -42.96 12.39
CA THR A 691 6.39 -43.52 12.14
C THR A 691 5.35 -42.44 11.86
N ARG A 692 5.45 -41.26 12.49
CA ARG A 692 4.48 -40.18 12.27
C ARG A 692 4.78 -39.40 10.99
N LYS A 693 6.05 -39.25 10.64
CA LYS A 693 6.48 -38.52 9.43
C LYS A 693 6.01 -39.23 8.15
N SER A 694 6.27 -40.54 8.04
CA SER A 694 5.80 -41.37 6.92
C SER A 694 4.27 -41.41 6.81
N GLN A 695 3.53 -41.51 7.93
CA GLN A 695 2.07 -41.41 7.92
C GLN A 695 1.54 -40.10 7.32
N ASN A 696 2.13 -38.97 7.70
CA ASN A 696 1.70 -37.66 7.22
C ASN A 696 1.96 -37.49 5.71
N MET A 697 3.10 -37.99 5.23
CA MET A 697 3.42 -38.00 3.79
C MET A 697 2.42 -38.85 3.00
N ILE A 698 2.12 -40.06 3.48
CA ILE A 698 1.13 -40.96 2.86
C ILE A 698 -0.24 -40.27 2.80
N SER A 699 -0.70 -39.69 3.91
CA SER A 699 -1.98 -38.98 3.98
C SER A 699 -2.04 -37.83 2.98
N SER A 700 -0.98 -37.03 2.87
CA SER A 700 -0.91 -35.89 1.96
C SER A 700 -0.95 -36.32 0.49
N ILE A 701 -0.22 -37.39 0.13
CA ILE A 701 -0.21 -37.94 -1.23
C ILE A 701 -1.58 -38.53 -1.60
N ILE A 702 -2.26 -39.19 -0.66
CA ILE A 702 -3.63 -39.72 -0.88
C ILE A 702 -4.63 -38.57 -1.11
N LEU A 703 -4.53 -37.49 -0.33
CA LEU A 703 -5.39 -36.32 -0.50
C LEU A 703 -5.14 -35.65 -1.85
N LEU A 704 -3.88 -35.54 -2.28
CA LEU A 704 -3.52 -35.03 -3.60
C LEU A 704 -4.08 -35.95 -4.70
N LYS A 705 -3.92 -37.27 -4.59
CA LYS A 705 -4.51 -38.24 -5.53
C LYS A 705 -6.03 -38.06 -5.64
N THR A 706 -6.71 -37.90 -4.50
CA THR A 706 -8.17 -37.68 -4.45
C THR A 706 -8.58 -36.39 -5.18
N ALA A 707 -7.81 -35.31 -5.02
CA ALA A 707 -8.05 -34.06 -5.75
C ALA A 707 -7.84 -34.24 -7.27
N LEU A 708 -6.77 -34.92 -7.67
CA LEU A 708 -6.46 -35.20 -9.08
C LEU A 708 -7.49 -36.14 -9.73
N ASP A 709 -8.05 -37.09 -8.98
CA ASP A 709 -9.11 -37.99 -9.45
C ASP A 709 -10.45 -37.26 -9.68
N ALA A 710 -10.65 -36.09 -9.06
CA ALA A 710 -11.83 -35.25 -9.28
C ALA A 710 -11.74 -34.36 -10.54
N LEU A 711 -10.52 -34.07 -11.02
CA LEU A 711 -10.29 -33.18 -12.17
C LEU A 711 -10.99 -33.62 -13.47
N PRO A 712 -10.99 -34.90 -13.88
CA PRO A 712 -11.70 -35.32 -15.10
C PRO A 712 -13.22 -35.06 -15.02
N ILE A 713 -13.79 -35.08 -13.82
CA ILE A 713 -15.21 -34.80 -13.60
C ILE A 713 -15.46 -33.29 -13.71
N LEU A 714 -14.54 -32.46 -13.18
CA LEU A 714 -14.57 -31.00 -13.35
C LEU A 714 -14.47 -30.61 -14.83
N ALA A 715 -13.56 -31.24 -15.58
CA ALA A 715 -13.40 -31.04 -17.02
C ALA A 715 -14.71 -31.31 -17.78
N LYS A 716 -15.40 -32.42 -17.45
CA LYS A 716 -16.68 -32.77 -18.08
C LYS A 716 -17.76 -31.71 -17.85
N VAL A 717 -17.81 -31.11 -16.67
CA VAL A 717 -18.80 -30.08 -16.32
C VAL A 717 -18.48 -28.74 -16.99
N LEU A 718 -17.19 -28.37 -17.08
CA LEU A 718 -16.75 -27.10 -17.64
C LEU A 718 -16.63 -27.06 -19.17
N LYS A 719 -16.67 -28.22 -19.84
CA LYS A 719 -16.41 -28.34 -21.28
C LYS A 719 -17.25 -27.41 -22.17
N ASP A 720 -18.51 -27.21 -21.82
CA ASP A 720 -19.46 -26.41 -22.59
C ASP A 720 -19.66 -24.98 -22.01
N ALA A 721 -18.81 -24.58 -21.05
CA ALA A 721 -18.87 -23.24 -20.46
C ALA A 721 -18.44 -22.16 -21.45
N LYS A 722 -19.16 -21.04 -21.47
CA LYS A 722 -19.01 -19.97 -22.47
C LYS A 722 -18.33 -18.73 -21.94
N CYS A 723 -18.47 -18.41 -20.65
CA CYS A 723 -17.85 -17.22 -20.10
C CYS A 723 -16.33 -17.38 -20.05
N PHE A 724 -15.63 -16.25 -20.24
CA PHE A 724 -14.18 -16.21 -20.35
C PHE A 724 -13.48 -16.85 -19.15
N LEU A 725 -13.97 -16.62 -17.92
CA LEU A 725 -13.39 -17.17 -16.71
C LEU A 725 -13.44 -18.70 -16.68
N LEU A 726 -14.62 -19.30 -16.90
CA LEU A 726 -14.77 -20.75 -16.84
C LEU A 726 -14.08 -21.45 -18.02
N ALA A 727 -14.12 -20.85 -19.21
CA ALA A 727 -13.39 -21.35 -20.38
C ALA A 727 -11.86 -21.33 -20.16
N ASN A 728 -11.33 -20.27 -19.55
CA ASN A 728 -9.92 -20.21 -19.18
C ASN A 728 -9.56 -21.23 -18.12
N VAL A 729 -10.40 -21.44 -17.11
CA VAL A 729 -10.18 -22.50 -16.12
C VAL A 729 -10.16 -23.88 -16.77
N TYR A 730 -11.05 -24.14 -17.72
CA TYR A 730 -11.03 -25.38 -18.48
C TYR A 730 -9.69 -25.56 -19.23
N LYS A 731 -9.24 -24.52 -19.95
CA LYS A 731 -7.98 -24.57 -20.71
C LYS A 731 -6.73 -24.66 -19.84
N SER A 732 -6.65 -23.90 -18.75
CA SER A 732 -5.45 -23.80 -17.90
C SER A 732 -5.33 -24.92 -16.88
N VAL A 733 -6.46 -25.46 -16.40
CA VAL A 733 -6.51 -26.50 -15.38
C VAL A 733 -6.92 -27.85 -15.96
N CYS A 734 -8.03 -27.92 -16.70
CA CYS A 734 -8.58 -29.21 -17.12
C CYS A 734 -7.80 -29.84 -18.29
N GLU A 735 -7.24 -29.04 -19.19
CA GLU A 735 -6.41 -29.51 -20.33
C GLU A 735 -4.90 -29.57 -20.03
N ASN A 736 -4.49 -29.31 -18.79
CA ASN A 736 -3.08 -29.28 -18.43
C ASN A 736 -2.54 -30.70 -18.15
N ASP A 737 -1.67 -31.17 -19.04
CA ASP A 737 -1.08 -32.51 -18.99
C ASP A 737 -0.22 -32.77 -17.74
N ARG A 738 0.26 -31.72 -17.05
CA ARG A 738 1.06 -31.85 -15.82
C ARG A 738 0.27 -32.59 -14.73
N TYR A 739 -1.04 -32.37 -14.59
CA TYR A 739 -1.85 -33.07 -13.60
C TYR A 739 -1.97 -34.57 -13.88
N ALA A 740 -2.09 -34.95 -15.16
CA ALA A 740 -2.10 -36.35 -15.56
C ALA A 740 -0.75 -37.02 -15.30
N SER A 741 0.35 -36.31 -15.55
CA SER A 741 1.72 -36.75 -15.22
C SER A 741 1.89 -37.00 -13.72
N ILE A 742 1.50 -36.04 -12.87
CA ILE A 742 1.57 -36.19 -11.40
C ILE A 742 0.72 -37.38 -10.94
N ARG A 743 -0.51 -37.52 -11.45
CA ARG A 743 -1.40 -38.63 -11.14
C ARG A 743 -0.77 -39.98 -11.50
N LYS A 744 -0.11 -40.06 -12.66
CA LYS A 744 0.62 -41.25 -13.11
C LYS A 744 1.81 -41.57 -12.21
N LYS A 745 2.67 -40.58 -11.89
CA LYS A 745 3.80 -40.72 -10.95
C LYS A 745 3.34 -41.28 -9.60
N ILE A 746 2.22 -40.78 -9.05
CA ILE A 746 1.65 -41.29 -7.79
C ILE A 746 1.18 -42.75 -7.96
N GLY A 747 0.47 -43.05 -9.05
CA GLY A 747 -0.06 -44.40 -9.31
C GLY A 747 1.01 -45.47 -9.60
N GLU A 748 2.20 -45.10 -10.06
CA GLU A 748 3.33 -46.01 -10.25
C GLU A 748 3.96 -46.43 -8.91
N VAL A 749 3.89 -45.57 -7.88
CA VAL A 749 4.60 -45.75 -6.61
C VAL A 749 3.67 -46.19 -5.47
N ILE A 750 2.51 -45.55 -5.32
CA ILE A 750 1.54 -45.81 -4.25
C ILE A 750 0.60 -46.94 -4.64
N ASP A 751 0.36 -47.87 -3.72
CA ASP A 751 -0.60 -48.95 -3.90
C ASP A 751 -2.06 -48.44 -3.89
N ASP A 752 -2.92 -49.02 -4.71
CA ASP A 752 -4.30 -48.54 -4.90
C ASP A 752 -5.22 -48.86 -3.71
N ASP A 753 -4.88 -49.86 -2.89
CA ASP A 753 -5.67 -50.30 -1.73
C ASP A 753 -5.38 -49.51 -0.43
N VAL A 754 -4.53 -48.48 -0.50
CA VAL A 754 -4.09 -47.70 0.67
C VAL A 754 -5.19 -46.74 1.14
N LEU A 755 -5.97 -47.17 2.14
CA LEU A 755 -7.07 -46.39 2.76
C LEU A 755 -6.77 -45.99 4.21
N HIS A 756 -7.08 -44.76 4.62
CA HIS A 756 -6.79 -44.27 5.98
C HIS A 756 -7.38 -45.15 7.11
N ALA A 757 -6.56 -46.00 7.76
CA ALA A 757 -7.00 -46.90 8.83
C ALA A 757 -6.85 -46.32 10.25
N ARG A 758 -7.87 -46.48 11.11
CA ARG A 758 -7.86 -46.00 12.52
C ARG A 758 -7.38 -47.04 13.54
N VAL A 759 -7.29 -48.32 13.17
CA VAL A 759 -6.87 -49.40 14.08
C VAL A 759 -5.34 -49.45 14.15
N PRO A 760 -4.69 -49.40 15.34
CA PRO A 760 -3.24 -49.19 15.46
C PRO A 760 -2.36 -50.18 14.67
N PHE A 761 -2.68 -51.47 14.70
CA PHE A 761 -1.92 -52.49 13.96
C PHE A 761 -2.19 -52.46 12.45
N VAL A 762 -3.43 -52.16 12.04
CA VAL A 762 -3.81 -52.01 10.63
C VAL A 762 -3.13 -50.76 10.04
N ALA A 763 -3.10 -49.66 10.78
CA ALA A 763 -2.38 -48.45 10.38
C ALA A 763 -0.87 -48.71 10.21
N ARG A 764 -0.26 -49.50 11.11
CA ARG A 764 1.15 -49.93 10.98
C ARG A 764 1.37 -50.78 9.73
N THR A 765 0.48 -51.74 9.49
CA THR A 765 0.56 -52.62 8.31
C THR A 765 0.41 -51.80 7.03
N GLN A 766 -0.59 -50.92 6.98
CA GLN A 766 -0.82 -50.05 5.84
C GLN A 766 0.40 -49.17 5.51
N GLN A 767 1.12 -48.64 6.50
CA GLN A 767 2.37 -47.91 6.27
C GLN A 767 3.46 -48.79 5.65
N CYS A 768 3.65 -50.01 6.16
CA CYS A 768 4.64 -50.93 5.61
C CYS A 768 4.33 -51.29 4.16
N PHE A 769 3.05 -51.36 3.79
CA PHE A 769 2.56 -51.76 2.46
C PHE A 769 2.00 -50.61 1.62
N ALA A 770 2.34 -49.35 1.95
CA ALA A 770 1.81 -48.19 1.22
C ALA A 770 2.35 -48.07 -0.21
N LEU A 771 3.55 -48.61 -0.46
CA LEU A 771 4.22 -48.60 -1.76
C LEU A 771 3.99 -49.92 -2.50
N LYS A 772 3.90 -49.87 -3.83
CA LYS A 772 3.84 -51.08 -4.67
C LYS A 772 5.08 -51.96 -4.48
N ALA A 773 4.93 -53.26 -4.68
CA ALA A 773 6.06 -54.21 -4.63
C ALA A 773 7.04 -53.94 -5.80
N GLY A 774 8.34 -54.14 -5.57
CA GLY A 774 9.38 -53.97 -6.59
C GLY A 774 9.93 -52.54 -6.75
N ILE A 775 9.44 -51.56 -5.98
CA ILE A 775 9.97 -50.18 -5.98
C ILE A 775 11.32 -50.09 -5.26
N ASP A 776 11.48 -50.76 -4.12
CA ASP A 776 12.74 -50.85 -3.38
C ASP A 776 12.96 -52.29 -2.89
N GLY A 777 14.03 -52.93 -3.36
CA GLY A 777 14.35 -54.31 -3.01
C GLY A 777 14.62 -54.51 -1.51
N PHE A 778 15.16 -53.49 -0.83
CA PHE A 778 15.40 -53.56 0.61
C PHE A 778 14.10 -53.45 1.42
N LEU A 779 13.16 -52.61 1.00
CA LEU A 779 11.81 -52.55 1.57
C LEU A 779 11.09 -53.90 1.46
N ASP A 780 11.19 -54.59 0.33
CA ASP A 780 10.54 -55.90 0.15
C ASP A 780 11.14 -56.98 1.07
N ILE A 781 12.45 -56.94 1.32
CA ILE A 781 13.11 -57.82 2.31
C ILE A 781 12.64 -57.49 3.74
N ALA A 782 12.53 -56.20 4.08
CA ALA A 782 12.05 -55.76 5.38
C ALA A 782 10.57 -56.15 5.60
N ARG A 783 9.73 -56.05 4.56
CA ARG A 783 8.32 -56.48 4.56
C ARG A 783 8.19 -57.97 4.82
N ARG A 784 9.01 -58.82 4.17
CA ARG A 784 9.06 -60.26 4.45
C ARG A 784 9.40 -60.52 5.91
N THR A 785 10.44 -59.87 6.43
CA THR A 785 10.85 -60.00 7.83
C THR A 785 9.72 -59.55 8.80
N PHE A 786 8.98 -58.50 8.45
CA PHE A 786 7.82 -58.04 9.23
C PHE A 786 6.67 -59.05 9.20
N CYS A 787 6.35 -59.64 8.04
CA CYS A 787 5.36 -60.70 7.92
C CYS A 787 5.76 -61.94 8.72
N ASP A 788 6.98 -62.45 8.53
CA ASP A 788 7.48 -63.66 9.20
C ASP A 788 7.46 -63.50 10.73
N THR A 789 7.87 -62.33 11.24
CA THR A 789 7.83 -62.06 12.68
C THR A 789 6.41 -61.88 13.20
N SER A 790 5.50 -61.29 12.42
CA SER A 790 4.09 -61.18 12.78
C SER A 790 3.42 -62.56 12.83
N GLU A 791 3.73 -63.43 11.87
CA GLU A 791 3.24 -64.81 11.84
C GLU A 791 3.78 -65.60 13.03
N ALA A 792 5.09 -65.50 13.32
CA ALA A 792 5.69 -66.13 14.50
C ALA A 792 5.04 -65.72 15.83
N ILE A 793 4.63 -64.44 15.96
CA ILE A 793 3.89 -63.93 17.12
C ILE A 793 2.52 -64.59 17.25
N HIS A 794 1.79 -64.75 16.15
CA HIS A 794 0.48 -65.43 16.14
C HIS A 794 0.63 -66.94 16.41
N ASN A 795 1.65 -67.58 15.85
CA ASN A 795 1.97 -68.99 16.09
C ASN A 795 2.34 -69.25 17.56
N LEU A 796 3.09 -68.33 18.19
CA LEU A 796 3.39 -68.40 19.63
C LEU A 796 2.12 -68.31 20.47
N ALA A 797 1.19 -67.42 20.11
CA ALA A 797 -0.10 -67.31 20.81
C ALA A 797 -0.92 -68.60 20.68
N SER A 798 -0.97 -69.21 19.49
CA SER A 798 -1.64 -70.50 19.28
C SER A 798 -1.00 -71.62 20.10
N LYS A 799 0.34 -71.72 20.10
CA LYS A 799 1.08 -72.67 20.93
C LYS A 799 0.74 -72.53 22.41
N TYR A 800 0.65 -71.30 22.93
CA TYR A 800 0.32 -71.07 24.34
C TYR A 800 -1.15 -71.34 24.69
N ARG A 801 -2.08 -71.20 23.71
CA ARG A 801 -3.48 -71.63 23.90
C ARG A 801 -3.56 -73.14 24.15
N GLU A 802 -2.79 -73.92 23.39
CA GLU A 802 -2.74 -75.38 23.49
C GLU A 802 -1.93 -75.85 24.71
N GLU A 803 -0.70 -75.35 24.89
CA GLU A 803 0.23 -75.77 25.97
C GLU A 803 -0.32 -75.48 27.38
N PHE A 804 -1.07 -74.38 27.55
CA PHE A 804 -1.60 -73.95 28.86
C PHE A 804 -3.13 -74.06 28.97
N ASN A 805 -3.81 -74.62 27.97
CA ASN A 805 -5.27 -74.76 27.91
C ASN A 805 -6.04 -73.45 28.16
N LEU A 806 -5.65 -72.37 27.46
CA LEU A 806 -6.20 -71.02 27.57
C LEU A 806 -6.92 -70.60 26.27
N PRO A 807 -8.13 -71.11 25.97
CA PRO A 807 -8.75 -70.96 24.65
C PRO A 807 -9.12 -69.51 24.30
N ASN A 808 -9.42 -68.65 25.29
CA ASN A 808 -9.80 -67.26 25.04
C ASN A 808 -8.63 -66.27 25.19
N LEU A 809 -7.38 -66.76 25.15
CA LEU A 809 -6.20 -65.91 25.10
C LEU A 809 -6.21 -65.09 23.80
N LYS A 810 -6.36 -63.77 23.98
CA LYS A 810 -6.32 -62.78 22.89
C LYS A 810 -4.95 -62.14 22.81
N LEU A 811 -4.61 -61.67 21.62
CA LEU A 811 -3.34 -61.00 21.32
C LEU A 811 -3.59 -59.55 20.85
N PRO A 812 -4.11 -58.67 21.71
CA PRO A 812 -4.24 -57.26 21.38
C PRO A 812 -2.88 -56.61 21.13
N PHE A 813 -2.89 -55.59 20.26
CA PHE A 813 -1.74 -54.76 19.95
C PHE A 813 -1.96 -53.33 20.44
N ASN A 814 -0.93 -52.73 21.04
CA ASN A 814 -0.89 -51.29 21.30
C ASN A 814 0.47 -50.70 20.95
N ASN A 815 0.53 -49.39 20.66
CA ASN A 815 1.77 -48.73 20.22
C ASN A 815 2.87 -48.67 21.29
N ARG A 816 2.52 -48.76 22.58
CA ARG A 816 3.47 -48.59 23.70
C ARG A 816 4.20 -49.88 24.07
N GLN A 817 3.49 -51.01 24.08
CA GLN A 817 3.95 -52.31 24.57
C GLN A 817 4.07 -53.35 23.44
N GLY A 818 3.55 -53.06 22.24
CA GLY A 818 3.46 -54.03 21.16
C GLY A 818 2.31 -55.03 21.38
N PHE A 819 2.50 -56.27 20.94
CA PHE A 819 1.56 -57.35 21.25
C PHE A 819 1.71 -57.80 22.69
N PHE A 820 0.60 -58.06 23.37
CA PHE A 820 0.59 -58.62 24.71
C PHE A 820 -0.52 -59.66 24.84
N PHE A 821 -0.37 -60.59 25.77
CA PHE A 821 -1.41 -61.58 26.03
C PHE A 821 -2.50 -60.97 26.91
N ARG A 822 -3.76 -61.13 26.49
CA ARG A 822 -4.93 -60.79 27.27
C ARG A 822 -5.70 -62.06 27.59
N ILE A 823 -5.70 -62.42 28.87
CA ILE A 823 -6.34 -63.64 29.38
C ILE A 823 -7.51 -63.23 30.28
N PRO A 824 -8.73 -63.74 30.08
CA PRO A 824 -9.83 -63.52 31.01
C PRO A 824 -9.50 -64.09 32.40
N GLN A 825 -9.72 -63.34 33.48
CA GLN A 825 -9.35 -63.78 34.83
C GLN A 825 -10.05 -65.09 35.25
N LYS A 826 -11.23 -65.38 34.68
CA LYS A 826 -12.01 -66.59 34.95
C LYS A 826 -11.33 -67.89 34.53
N GLU A 827 -10.38 -67.83 33.60
CA GLU A 827 -9.67 -69.01 33.07
C GLU A 827 -8.41 -69.36 33.87
N ILE A 828 -8.06 -68.54 34.85
CA ILE A 828 -6.85 -68.72 35.64
C ILE A 828 -7.22 -69.49 36.91
N GLN A 829 -7.08 -70.81 36.86
CA GLN A 829 -7.22 -71.70 38.01
C GLN A 829 -5.85 -71.85 38.71
N GLY A 830 -5.56 -70.98 39.68
CA GLY A 830 -4.31 -71.01 40.45
C GLY A 830 -3.29 -69.96 40.02
N LYS A 831 -1.99 -70.29 40.16
CA LYS A 831 -0.89 -69.36 39.82
C LYS A 831 -0.57 -69.46 38.32
N LEU A 832 -0.49 -68.31 37.65
CA LEU A 832 -0.06 -68.23 36.25
C LEU A 832 1.31 -68.93 36.06
N PRO A 833 1.53 -69.65 34.95
CA PRO A 833 2.81 -70.27 34.65
C PRO A 833 3.97 -69.26 34.71
N ASN A 834 5.12 -69.69 35.23
CA ASN A 834 6.31 -68.83 35.42
C ASN A 834 6.87 -68.23 34.11
N LYS A 835 6.42 -68.72 32.94
CA LYS A 835 6.74 -68.15 31.62
C LYS A 835 6.11 -66.78 31.37
N PHE A 836 5.01 -66.43 32.07
CA PHE A 836 4.36 -65.13 31.94
C PHE A 836 5.03 -64.09 32.85
N THR A 837 5.48 -62.99 32.25
CA THR A 837 6.12 -61.85 32.91
C THR A 837 5.26 -60.59 32.76
N GLN A 838 5.56 -59.56 33.55
CA GLN A 838 4.84 -58.27 33.52
C GLN A 838 3.30 -58.41 33.64
N VAL A 839 2.86 -59.21 34.62
CA VAL A 839 1.44 -59.51 34.83
C VAL A 839 0.74 -58.32 35.51
N VAL A 840 -0.20 -57.69 34.81
CA VAL A 840 -1.00 -56.56 35.31
C VAL A 840 -2.49 -56.90 35.22
N LYS A 841 -3.24 -56.70 36.30
CA LYS A 841 -4.69 -56.86 36.31
C LYS A 841 -5.36 -55.58 35.80
N HIS A 842 -6.20 -55.71 34.78
CA HIS A 842 -6.96 -54.59 34.22
C HIS A 842 -8.44 -54.99 34.07
N GLY A 843 -9.24 -54.65 35.09
CA GLY A 843 -10.64 -55.07 35.19
C GLY A 843 -10.77 -56.59 35.30
N LYS A 844 -11.60 -57.21 34.43
CA LYS A 844 -11.83 -58.66 34.37
C LYS A 844 -10.79 -59.45 33.55
N ASN A 845 -9.73 -58.79 33.08
CA ASN A 845 -8.69 -59.39 32.26
C ASN A 845 -7.31 -59.23 32.92
N ILE A 846 -6.44 -60.20 32.65
CA ILE A 846 -5.02 -60.13 32.99
C ILE A 846 -4.24 -59.85 31.71
N HIS A 847 -3.39 -58.82 31.77
CA HIS A 847 -2.45 -58.47 30.71
C HIS A 847 -1.07 -58.98 31.11
N CYS A 848 -0.43 -59.78 30.26
CA CYS A 848 0.91 -60.32 30.53
C CYS A 848 1.73 -60.46 29.25
N SER A 849 3.05 -60.61 29.41
CA SER A 849 4.01 -60.85 28.33
C SER A 849 4.79 -62.14 28.61
N SER A 850 5.72 -62.52 27.72
CA SER A 850 6.69 -63.60 27.94
C SER A 850 8.05 -63.18 27.38
N LEU A 851 9.14 -63.87 27.75
CA LEU A 851 10.47 -63.60 27.19
C LEU A 851 10.50 -63.82 25.66
N GLU A 852 9.83 -64.88 25.19
CA GLU A 852 9.70 -65.20 23.76
C GLU A 852 8.89 -64.12 23.02
N LEU A 853 7.76 -63.68 23.57
CA LEU A 853 6.92 -62.63 22.98
C LEU A 853 7.64 -61.27 22.99
N ALA A 854 8.39 -60.96 24.06
CA ALA A 854 9.17 -59.73 24.14
C ALA A 854 10.27 -59.70 23.06
N SER A 855 10.98 -60.81 22.86
CA SER A 855 11.98 -60.94 21.79
C SER A 855 11.36 -60.78 20.39
N LEU A 856 10.24 -61.45 20.12
CA LEU A 856 9.52 -61.30 18.85
C LEU A 856 8.96 -59.90 18.65
N ASN A 857 8.45 -59.23 19.69
CA ASN A 857 8.00 -57.84 19.64
C ASN A 857 9.15 -56.89 19.29
N VAL A 858 10.35 -57.09 19.84
CA VAL A 858 11.54 -56.29 19.51
C VAL A 858 11.89 -56.49 18.03
N ARG A 859 11.92 -57.74 17.54
CA ARG A 859 12.19 -58.04 16.13
C ARG A 859 11.14 -57.47 15.19
N ASN A 860 9.86 -57.62 15.49
CA ASN A 860 8.75 -57.08 14.69
C ASN A 860 8.78 -55.55 14.68
N LYS A 861 9.05 -54.92 15.83
CA LYS A 861 9.21 -53.46 15.92
C LYS A 861 10.40 -52.98 15.09
N SER A 862 11.53 -53.70 15.11
CA SER A 862 12.71 -53.38 14.32
C SER A 862 12.44 -53.52 12.82
N ALA A 863 11.77 -54.60 12.40
CA ALA A 863 11.42 -54.82 10.99
C ALA A 863 10.44 -53.76 10.46
N ALA A 864 9.44 -53.40 11.27
CA ALA A 864 8.53 -52.29 10.95
C ALA A 864 9.27 -50.95 10.88
N GLY A 865 10.25 -50.71 11.76
CA GLY A 865 11.09 -49.51 11.73
C GLY A 865 11.89 -49.37 10.43
N GLU A 866 12.51 -50.46 9.95
CA GLU A 866 13.21 -50.48 8.67
C GLU A 866 12.24 -50.22 7.50
N CYS A 867 11.05 -50.84 7.52
CA CYS A 867 10.01 -50.56 6.52
C CYS A 867 9.66 -49.08 6.48
N PHE A 868 9.51 -48.42 7.64
CA PHE A 868 9.18 -46.99 7.71
C PHE A 868 10.29 -46.11 7.13
N ILE A 869 11.55 -46.40 7.47
CA ILE A 869 12.70 -45.62 6.95
C ILE A 869 12.80 -45.76 5.43
N ARG A 870 12.67 -46.98 4.89
CA ARG A 870 12.71 -47.20 3.43
C ARG A 870 11.52 -46.59 2.71
N THR A 871 10.33 -46.72 3.30
CA THR A 871 9.11 -46.08 2.79
C THR A 871 9.27 -44.56 2.78
N GLU A 872 9.81 -43.97 3.84
CA GLU A 872 10.10 -42.54 3.92
C GLU A 872 11.06 -42.09 2.80
N THR A 873 12.17 -42.80 2.58
CA THR A 873 13.11 -42.47 1.49
C THR A 873 12.43 -42.48 0.12
N CYS A 874 11.59 -43.48 -0.16
CA CYS A 874 10.88 -43.57 -1.44
C CYS A 874 9.81 -42.47 -1.58
N LEU A 875 9.09 -42.16 -0.50
CA LEU A 875 8.10 -41.10 -0.48
C LEU A 875 8.75 -39.72 -0.63
N GLU A 876 9.91 -39.48 -0.02
CA GLU A 876 10.68 -38.25 -0.19
C GLU A 876 11.10 -38.05 -1.65
N ALA A 877 11.56 -39.11 -2.32
CA ALA A 877 11.88 -39.08 -3.75
C ALA A 877 10.64 -38.78 -4.61
N LEU A 878 9.49 -39.40 -4.31
CA LEU A 878 8.22 -39.10 -4.99
C LEU A 878 7.79 -37.65 -4.76
N MET A 879 7.87 -37.15 -3.53
CA MET A 879 7.53 -35.75 -3.23
C MET A 879 8.46 -34.76 -3.94
N ASP A 880 9.75 -35.06 -4.05
CA ASP A 880 10.69 -34.26 -4.84
C ASP A 880 10.33 -34.24 -6.33
N ALA A 881 9.93 -35.38 -6.90
CA ALA A 881 9.46 -35.46 -8.29
C ALA A 881 8.11 -34.76 -8.54
N ILE A 882 7.28 -34.57 -7.50
CA ILE A 882 6.03 -33.79 -7.57
C ILE A 882 6.32 -32.29 -7.44
N ARG A 883 7.33 -31.90 -6.63
CA ARG A 883 7.73 -30.50 -6.42
C ARG A 883 8.21 -29.81 -7.69
N GLU A 884 8.74 -30.56 -8.67
CA GLU A 884 9.08 -30.03 -9.99
C GLU A 884 7.88 -29.37 -10.69
N ASP A 885 6.66 -29.84 -10.42
CA ASP A 885 5.41 -29.36 -11.02
C ASP A 885 4.57 -28.52 -10.03
N ILE A 886 5.18 -27.91 -8.99
CA ILE A 886 4.47 -27.24 -7.90
C ILE A 886 3.62 -26.03 -8.37
N SER A 887 4.03 -25.32 -9.43
CA SER A 887 3.27 -24.16 -9.93
C SER A 887 1.89 -24.57 -10.43
N ALA A 888 1.77 -25.74 -11.07
CA ALA A 888 0.48 -26.29 -11.51
C ALA A 888 -0.42 -26.61 -10.31
N LEU A 889 0.16 -27.11 -9.21
CA LEU A 889 -0.58 -27.39 -7.97
C LEU A 889 -1.08 -26.09 -7.32
N THR A 890 -0.26 -25.04 -7.26
CA THR A 890 -0.68 -23.72 -6.74
C THR A 890 -1.83 -23.13 -7.58
N LEU A 891 -1.71 -23.15 -8.91
CA LEU A 891 -2.76 -22.69 -9.82
C LEU A 891 -4.09 -23.44 -9.58
N LEU A 892 -4.03 -24.76 -9.39
CA LEU A 892 -5.21 -25.56 -9.08
C LEU A 892 -5.86 -25.11 -7.76
N ALA A 893 -5.06 -24.83 -6.73
CA ALA A 893 -5.57 -24.35 -5.45
C ALA A 893 -6.36 -23.04 -5.62
N GLU A 894 -5.76 -22.06 -6.30
CA GLU A 894 -6.33 -20.73 -6.49
C GLU A 894 -7.63 -20.77 -7.27
N VAL A 895 -7.65 -21.53 -8.38
CA VAL A 895 -8.83 -21.73 -9.22
C VAL A 895 -9.95 -22.39 -8.43
N LEU A 896 -9.66 -23.44 -7.64
CA LEU A 896 -10.69 -24.09 -6.82
C LEU A 896 -11.26 -23.15 -5.76
N CYS A 897 -10.43 -22.29 -5.15
CA CYS A 897 -10.89 -21.28 -4.20
C CYS A 897 -11.82 -20.26 -4.87
N LEU A 898 -11.45 -19.77 -6.06
CA LEU A 898 -12.24 -18.82 -6.83
C LEU A 898 -13.58 -19.41 -7.27
N LEU A 899 -13.57 -20.61 -7.84
CA LEU A 899 -14.79 -21.32 -8.24
C LEU A 899 -15.69 -21.59 -7.03
N ASP A 900 -15.14 -22.02 -5.89
CA ASP A 900 -15.92 -22.28 -4.69
C ASP A 900 -16.58 -21.02 -4.12
N MET A 901 -15.88 -19.88 -4.15
CA MET A 901 -16.46 -18.58 -3.79
C MET A 901 -17.59 -18.21 -4.77
N ILE A 902 -17.36 -18.18 -6.07
CA ILE A 902 -18.38 -17.74 -7.04
C ILE A 902 -19.59 -18.69 -7.03
N VAL A 903 -19.37 -20.01 -7.11
CA VAL A 903 -20.44 -21.01 -7.21
C VAL A 903 -21.14 -21.20 -5.87
N ASN A 904 -20.41 -21.59 -4.82
CA ASN A 904 -21.03 -22.02 -3.57
C ASN A 904 -21.30 -20.86 -2.60
N SER A 905 -20.73 -19.67 -2.80
CA SER A 905 -21.09 -18.46 -2.04
C SER A 905 -22.05 -17.57 -2.81
N PHE A 906 -21.59 -16.92 -3.88
CA PHE A 906 -22.36 -15.89 -4.57
C PHE A 906 -23.59 -16.47 -5.28
N ALA A 907 -23.39 -17.36 -6.26
CA ALA A 907 -24.49 -17.96 -7.02
C ALA A 907 -25.47 -18.72 -6.11
N HIS A 908 -24.97 -19.47 -5.13
CA HIS A 908 -25.84 -20.14 -4.16
C HIS A 908 -26.70 -19.14 -3.37
N THR A 909 -26.12 -18.07 -2.82
CA THR A 909 -26.88 -17.08 -2.06
C THR A 909 -27.96 -16.43 -2.94
N ILE A 910 -27.61 -16.03 -4.17
CA ILE A 910 -28.55 -15.44 -5.13
C ILE A 910 -29.67 -16.43 -5.48
N SER A 911 -29.34 -17.69 -5.75
CA SER A 911 -30.32 -18.73 -6.10
C SER A 911 -31.36 -19.03 -5.02
N THR A 912 -31.04 -18.74 -3.74
CA THR A 912 -31.99 -18.90 -2.62
C THR A 912 -32.94 -17.71 -2.46
N LYS A 913 -32.72 -16.62 -3.20
CA LYS A 913 -33.54 -15.41 -3.16
C LYS A 913 -34.49 -15.36 -4.36
N PRO A 914 -35.65 -14.70 -4.23
CA PRO A 914 -36.53 -14.44 -5.36
C PRO A 914 -35.80 -13.71 -6.50
N VAL A 915 -36.13 -14.08 -7.75
CA VAL A 915 -35.43 -13.66 -8.98
C VAL A 915 -35.28 -12.13 -9.10
N ASP A 916 -36.29 -11.35 -8.69
CA ASP A 916 -36.28 -9.89 -8.85
C ASP A 916 -35.61 -9.12 -7.69
N ARG A 917 -35.04 -9.83 -6.70
CA ARG A 917 -34.45 -9.17 -5.51
C ARG A 917 -32.97 -8.88 -5.64
N TYR A 918 -32.26 -9.61 -6.48
CA TYR A 918 -30.83 -9.43 -6.72
C TYR A 918 -30.61 -9.14 -8.20
N SER A 919 -29.86 -8.08 -8.51
CA SER A 919 -29.55 -7.69 -9.88
C SER A 919 -28.05 -7.59 -10.10
N ARG A 920 -27.64 -7.80 -11.35
CA ARG A 920 -26.28 -7.55 -11.81
C ARG A 920 -26.01 -6.03 -11.76
N PRO A 921 -25.00 -5.55 -11.02
CA PRO A 921 -24.65 -4.14 -11.03
C PRO A 921 -23.94 -3.75 -12.33
N GLU A 922 -24.14 -2.51 -12.78
CA GLU A 922 -23.35 -1.88 -13.84
C GLU A 922 -22.23 -1.04 -13.23
N LEU A 923 -20.98 -1.34 -13.58
CA LEU A 923 -19.81 -0.67 -13.02
C LEU A 923 -19.34 0.45 -13.97
N THR A 924 -18.99 1.60 -13.41
CA THR A 924 -18.51 2.78 -14.17
C THR A 924 -17.28 3.38 -13.52
N ASP A 925 -16.39 4.02 -14.30
CA ASP A 925 -15.19 4.66 -13.75
C ASP A 925 -15.49 6.02 -13.09
N SER A 926 -16.30 6.85 -13.74
CA SER A 926 -16.69 8.19 -13.28
C SER A 926 -18.20 8.47 -13.35
N GLY A 927 -19.02 7.42 -13.46
CA GLY A 927 -20.47 7.52 -13.59
C GLY A 927 -21.21 7.80 -12.26
N PRO A 928 -22.55 7.86 -12.28
CA PRO A 928 -23.36 8.06 -11.08
C PRO A 928 -23.39 6.81 -10.19
N LEU A 929 -23.62 7.02 -8.89
CA LEU A 929 -24.06 5.97 -7.97
C LEU A 929 -25.59 6.00 -7.93
N ALA A 930 -26.22 5.06 -8.61
CA ALA A 930 -27.67 4.92 -8.69
C ALA A 930 -28.06 3.52 -8.23
N ILE A 931 -28.77 3.40 -7.11
CA ILE A 931 -29.32 2.13 -6.63
C ILE A 931 -30.82 2.31 -6.50
N ASP A 932 -31.58 1.49 -7.21
CA ASP A 932 -33.03 1.53 -7.18
C ASP A 932 -33.61 0.35 -6.40
N ALA A 933 -34.52 0.67 -5.47
CA ALA A 933 -35.11 -0.28 -4.53
C ALA A 933 -34.04 -1.14 -3.82
N GLY A 934 -32.95 -0.50 -3.38
CA GLY A 934 -31.87 -1.16 -2.64
C GLY A 934 -32.33 -1.66 -1.27
N ARG A 935 -31.72 -2.76 -0.82
CA ARG A 935 -32.04 -3.43 0.45
C ARG A 935 -30.80 -3.77 1.22
N HIS A 936 -30.92 -3.80 2.55
CA HIS A 936 -29.80 -4.17 3.41
C HIS A 936 -29.61 -5.70 3.37
N PRO A 937 -28.46 -6.22 2.88
CA PRO A 937 -28.29 -7.66 2.64
C PRO A 937 -28.45 -8.51 3.90
N ILE A 938 -27.90 -8.05 5.03
CA ILE A 938 -28.02 -8.75 6.32
C ILE A 938 -29.46 -8.73 6.84
N LEU A 939 -30.06 -7.55 7.03
CA LEU A 939 -31.39 -7.42 7.62
C LEU A 939 -32.52 -8.02 6.78
N GLU A 940 -32.44 -7.96 5.44
CA GLU A 940 -33.41 -8.63 4.57
C GLU A 940 -33.40 -10.15 4.74
N SER A 941 -32.25 -10.74 5.10
CA SER A 941 -32.18 -12.19 5.36
C SER A 941 -32.85 -12.60 6.68
N ILE A 942 -33.04 -11.64 7.60
CA ILE A 942 -33.61 -11.83 8.93
C ILE A 942 -35.11 -11.49 8.94
N HIS A 943 -35.47 -10.39 8.26
CA HIS A 943 -36.83 -9.86 8.23
C HIS A 943 -37.42 -9.92 6.82
N ASN A 944 -38.57 -10.59 6.67
CA ASN A 944 -39.24 -10.75 5.38
C ASN A 944 -39.86 -9.44 4.85
N ASP A 945 -40.21 -8.50 5.73
CA ASP A 945 -40.90 -7.23 5.44
C ASP A 945 -39.94 -6.02 5.42
N PHE A 946 -38.76 -6.16 4.79
CA PHE A 946 -37.80 -5.06 4.67
C PHE A 946 -38.23 -4.04 3.61
N VAL A 947 -38.28 -2.75 3.98
CA VAL A 947 -38.64 -1.64 3.07
C VAL A 947 -37.42 -1.21 2.26
N SER A 948 -37.49 -1.34 0.94
CA SER A 948 -36.41 -0.94 0.03
C SER A 948 -36.35 0.58 -0.17
N ASN A 949 -35.15 1.13 -0.28
CA ASN A 949 -34.92 2.56 -0.52
C ASN A 949 -33.94 2.79 -1.66
N SER A 950 -34.17 3.83 -2.46
CA SER A 950 -33.33 4.19 -3.60
C SER A 950 -32.34 5.31 -3.25
N ILE A 951 -31.18 5.33 -3.89
CA ILE A 951 -30.17 6.39 -3.80
C ILE A 951 -29.73 6.80 -5.20
N PHE A 952 -29.53 8.10 -5.40
CA PHE A 952 -28.94 8.65 -6.62
C PHE A 952 -27.95 9.74 -6.28
N MET A 953 -26.71 9.56 -6.71
CA MET A 953 -25.62 10.53 -6.59
C MET A 953 -24.90 10.64 -7.93
N SER A 954 -24.48 11.87 -8.24
CA SER A 954 -23.78 12.19 -9.48
C SER A 954 -22.81 13.33 -9.20
N GLU A 955 -21.95 13.71 -10.15
CA GLU A 955 -21.12 14.91 -9.98
C GLU A 955 -21.96 16.17 -9.72
N ALA A 956 -23.17 16.23 -10.27
CA ALA A 956 -24.08 17.35 -10.09
C ALA A 956 -24.86 17.29 -8.76
N THR A 957 -24.88 16.14 -8.09
CA THR A 957 -25.51 15.88 -6.79
C THR A 957 -24.61 14.95 -5.96
N ASN A 958 -23.46 15.45 -5.53
CA ASN A 958 -22.41 14.64 -4.90
C ASN A 958 -22.55 14.57 -3.37
N MET A 959 -23.48 15.32 -2.78
CA MET A 959 -23.77 15.27 -1.34
C MET A 959 -25.26 15.09 -1.06
N LEU A 960 -25.58 14.11 -0.22
CA LEU A 960 -26.94 13.85 0.27
C LEU A 960 -27.00 14.12 1.77
N VAL A 961 -27.85 15.04 2.20
CA VAL A 961 -28.15 15.28 3.61
C VAL A 961 -29.40 14.49 3.97
N VAL A 962 -29.26 13.46 4.82
CA VAL A 962 -30.33 12.53 5.21
C VAL A 962 -30.85 12.90 6.60
N MET A 963 -32.09 13.37 6.63
CA MET A 963 -32.77 13.81 7.83
C MET A 963 -33.75 12.75 8.33
N GLY A 964 -34.08 12.80 9.61
CA GLY A 964 -35.17 12.00 10.16
C GLY A 964 -35.01 11.70 11.64
N PRO A 965 -36.10 11.40 12.36
CA PRO A 965 -36.05 11.08 13.79
C PRO A 965 -35.15 9.89 14.11
N ASN A 966 -34.79 9.74 15.39
CA ASN A 966 -34.13 8.51 15.86
C ASN A 966 -35.03 7.31 15.57
N MET A 967 -34.42 6.15 15.27
CA MET A 967 -35.12 4.91 14.92
C MET A 967 -35.85 4.91 13.56
N SER A 968 -35.76 5.99 12.76
CA SER A 968 -36.40 6.05 11.44
C SER A 968 -35.71 5.22 10.33
N GLY A 969 -34.53 4.64 10.62
CA GLY A 969 -33.77 3.81 9.67
C GLY A 969 -32.56 4.48 9.01
N LYS A 970 -32.15 5.68 9.45
CA LYS A 970 -30.98 6.42 8.89
C LYS A 970 -29.70 5.58 8.85
N SER A 971 -29.21 5.10 9.99
CA SER A 971 -27.96 4.32 10.08
C SER A 971 -28.05 3.03 9.26
N THR A 972 -29.21 2.37 9.27
CA THR A 972 -29.48 1.18 8.43
C THR A 972 -29.37 1.49 6.93
N TYR A 973 -29.88 2.63 6.49
CA TYR A 973 -29.76 3.06 5.10
C TYR A 973 -28.32 3.42 4.71
N LEU A 974 -27.58 4.08 5.61
CA LEU A 974 -26.17 4.35 5.41
C LEU A 974 -25.34 3.06 5.25
N GLN A 975 -25.53 2.09 6.14
CA GLN A 975 -24.91 0.76 6.05
C GLN A 975 -25.30 0.04 4.77
N GLN A 976 -26.58 0.08 4.39
CA GLN A 976 -27.09 -0.53 3.16
C GLN A 976 -26.32 -0.04 1.93
N VAL A 977 -26.11 1.28 1.79
CA VAL A 977 -25.39 1.85 0.64
C VAL A 977 -23.97 1.31 0.55
N CYS A 978 -23.22 1.32 1.67
CA CYS A 978 -21.87 0.78 1.72
C CYS A 978 -21.82 -0.71 1.36
N LEU A 979 -22.72 -1.53 1.93
CA LEU A 979 -22.75 -2.97 1.70
C LEU A 979 -23.08 -3.32 0.25
N VAL A 980 -23.98 -2.58 -0.39
CA VAL A 980 -24.30 -2.77 -1.82
C VAL A 980 -23.09 -2.46 -2.71
N VAL A 981 -22.36 -1.37 -2.42
CA VAL A 981 -21.13 -1.02 -3.16
C VAL A 981 -20.05 -2.08 -2.97
N ILE A 982 -19.85 -2.58 -1.75
CA ILE A 982 -18.92 -3.68 -1.46
C ILE A 982 -19.29 -4.93 -2.27
N LEU A 983 -20.56 -5.34 -2.26
CA LEU A 983 -21.02 -6.51 -3.01
C LEU A 983 -20.81 -6.38 -4.52
N ALA A 984 -20.98 -5.18 -5.07
CA ALA A 984 -20.69 -4.94 -6.48
C ALA A 984 -19.19 -5.06 -6.79
N GLN A 985 -18.32 -4.44 -5.99
CA GLN A 985 -16.87 -4.45 -6.22
C GLN A 985 -16.18 -5.78 -5.90
N ILE A 986 -16.82 -6.72 -5.20
CA ILE A 986 -16.33 -8.11 -5.12
C ILE A 986 -16.76 -8.98 -6.32
N GLY A 987 -17.60 -8.44 -7.22
CA GLY A 987 -18.15 -9.14 -8.37
C GLY A 987 -19.33 -10.04 -8.05
N CYS A 988 -20.18 -9.65 -7.09
CA CYS A 988 -21.44 -10.33 -6.75
C CYS A 988 -22.64 -9.50 -7.23
N TYR A 989 -23.79 -10.15 -7.42
CA TYR A 989 -25.05 -9.42 -7.60
C TYR A 989 -25.42 -8.68 -6.32
N VAL A 990 -26.17 -7.59 -6.49
CA VAL A 990 -26.55 -6.71 -5.39
C VAL A 990 -28.05 -6.80 -5.07
N PRO A 991 -28.46 -6.64 -3.80
CA PRO A 991 -29.86 -6.67 -3.38
C PRO A 991 -30.59 -5.36 -3.76
N ALA A 992 -30.86 -5.18 -5.05
CA ALA A 992 -31.54 -4.03 -5.63
C ALA A 992 -32.28 -4.44 -6.89
N ARG A 993 -33.25 -3.64 -7.34
CA ARG A 993 -33.91 -3.83 -8.63
C ARG A 993 -32.97 -3.46 -9.78
N PHE A 994 -32.19 -2.42 -9.59
CA PHE A 994 -31.19 -1.92 -10.52
C PHE A 994 -30.08 -1.21 -9.75
N ALA A 995 -28.84 -1.34 -10.21
CA ALA A 995 -27.72 -0.61 -9.63
C ALA A 995 -26.68 -0.23 -10.70
N THR A 996 -26.34 1.06 -10.77
CA THR A 996 -25.13 1.57 -11.41
C THR A 996 -24.21 2.09 -10.32
N ILE A 997 -22.97 1.61 -10.28
CA ILE A 997 -22.02 1.89 -9.22
C ILE A 997 -20.73 2.40 -9.86
N ARG A 998 -20.33 3.62 -9.48
CA ARG A 998 -18.98 4.10 -9.73
C ARG A 998 -17.99 3.30 -8.89
N VAL A 999 -16.86 2.89 -9.46
CA VAL A 999 -15.79 2.25 -8.67
C VAL A 999 -15.32 3.20 -7.59
N VAL A 1000 -15.42 2.74 -6.34
CA VAL A 1000 -15.00 3.48 -5.15
C VAL A 1000 -13.60 3.01 -4.75
N ASP A 1001 -12.73 3.97 -4.43
CA ASP A 1001 -11.37 3.67 -3.98
C ASP A 1001 -11.25 3.53 -2.47
N ARG A 1002 -12.11 4.21 -1.70
CA ARG A 1002 -12.17 4.18 -0.24
C ARG A 1002 -13.61 4.30 0.26
N ILE A 1003 -14.02 3.43 1.19
CA ILE A 1003 -15.24 3.61 1.98
C ILE A 1003 -14.82 4.10 3.36
N LEU A 1004 -15.24 5.31 3.70
CA LEU A 1004 -14.92 5.96 4.96
C LEU A 1004 -16.23 6.21 5.72
N THR A 1005 -16.41 5.51 6.83
CA THR A 1005 -17.62 5.61 7.64
C THR A 1005 -17.34 6.18 9.02
N ARG A 1006 -18.19 7.12 9.43
CA ARG A 1006 -18.37 7.48 10.83
C ARG A 1006 -19.82 7.17 11.16
N MET A 1007 -20.04 6.02 11.78
CA MET A 1007 -21.34 5.61 12.31
C MET A 1007 -21.20 5.61 13.83
N GLY A 1008 -21.74 6.62 14.49
CA GLY A 1008 -21.48 6.84 15.91
C GLY A 1008 -22.17 5.81 16.78
N THR A 1009 -21.43 4.84 17.32
CA THR A 1009 -21.84 4.07 18.51
C THR A 1009 -20.66 3.35 19.17
N MET A 1010 -20.10 3.95 20.22
CA MET A 1010 -19.77 3.34 21.53
C MET A 1010 -18.62 4.10 22.20
N ASP A 1011 -18.88 4.51 23.44
CA ASP A 1011 -17.87 5.03 24.34
C ASP A 1011 -16.92 3.90 24.71
N ASN A 1012 -15.75 3.86 24.07
CA ASN A 1012 -14.68 2.97 24.50
C ASN A 1012 -14.13 3.47 25.84
N LEU A 1013 -14.73 3.00 26.95
CA LEU A 1013 -14.25 3.21 28.32
C LEU A 1013 -12.76 2.82 28.49
N GLU A 1014 -12.26 1.88 27.68
CA GLU A 1014 -10.87 1.42 27.69
C GLU A 1014 -9.86 2.43 27.10
N SER A 1015 -10.32 3.40 26.31
CA SER A 1015 -9.43 4.34 25.60
C SER A 1015 -9.02 5.58 26.40
N ASN A 1016 -9.62 5.80 27.58
CA ASN A 1016 -9.39 6.99 28.43
C ASN A 1016 -9.54 8.34 27.67
N SER A 1017 -10.26 8.35 26.54
CA SER A 1017 -10.46 9.53 25.69
C SER A 1017 -11.93 9.98 25.66
N SER A 1018 -12.14 11.30 25.64
CA SER A 1018 -13.47 11.92 25.51
C SER A 1018 -14.17 11.47 24.22
N THR A 1019 -15.48 11.24 24.31
CA THR A 1019 -16.36 10.86 23.19
C THR A 1019 -16.26 11.82 22.01
N PHE A 1020 -16.22 13.12 22.29
CA PHE A 1020 -16.00 14.16 21.30
C PHE A 1020 -14.59 14.07 20.68
N MET A 1021 -13.55 13.81 21.47
CA MET A 1021 -12.18 13.66 20.94
C MET A 1021 -12.05 12.44 20.01
N THR A 1022 -12.72 11.33 20.33
CA THR A 1022 -12.78 10.16 19.44
C THR A 1022 -13.50 10.51 18.13
N GLU A 1023 -14.66 11.16 18.21
CA GLU A 1023 -15.40 11.65 17.05
C GLU A 1023 -14.55 12.60 16.17
N MET A 1024 -13.77 13.49 16.79
CA MET A 1024 -12.88 14.40 16.07
C MET A 1024 -11.68 13.69 15.44
N ARG A 1025 -11.14 12.65 16.08
CA ARG A 1025 -10.03 11.86 15.51
C ARG A 1025 -10.48 11.03 14.32
N GLU A 1026 -11.66 10.42 14.40
CA GLU A 1026 -12.27 9.70 13.28
C GLU A 1026 -12.55 10.65 12.13
N THR A 1027 -13.17 11.80 12.41
CA THR A 1027 -13.44 12.82 11.39
C THR A 1027 -12.15 13.34 10.76
N ALA A 1028 -11.11 13.64 11.55
CA ALA A 1028 -9.81 14.05 11.05
C ALA A 1028 -9.16 12.98 10.16
N PHE A 1029 -9.27 11.70 10.52
CA PHE A 1029 -8.80 10.60 9.69
C PHE A 1029 -9.54 10.55 8.34
N ILE A 1030 -10.87 10.71 8.35
CA ILE A 1030 -11.66 10.78 7.12
C ILE A 1030 -11.20 11.96 6.25
N MET A 1031 -11.05 13.15 6.83
CA MET A 1031 -10.65 14.36 6.10
C MET A 1031 -9.22 14.30 5.55
N GLN A 1032 -8.30 13.61 6.21
CA GLN A 1032 -6.92 13.44 5.73
C GLN A 1032 -6.79 12.38 4.62
N ASN A 1033 -7.76 11.47 4.52
CA ASN A 1033 -7.70 10.32 3.61
C ASN A 1033 -8.79 10.32 2.53
N VAL A 1034 -9.62 11.33 2.45
CA VAL A 1034 -10.63 11.45 1.40
C VAL A 1034 -9.99 11.74 0.03
N THR A 1035 -10.52 11.10 -1.00
CA THR A 1035 -10.23 11.40 -2.41
C THR A 1035 -11.53 11.77 -3.13
N ASN A 1036 -11.44 12.28 -4.36
CA ASN A 1036 -12.62 12.52 -5.21
C ASN A 1036 -13.39 11.23 -5.59
N ARG A 1037 -12.73 10.06 -5.48
CA ARG A 1037 -13.33 8.74 -5.76
C ARG A 1037 -13.92 8.05 -4.52
N SER A 1038 -13.73 8.62 -3.33
CA SER A 1038 -14.19 8.03 -2.07
C SER A 1038 -15.71 8.11 -1.89
N LEU A 1039 -16.28 7.12 -1.19
CA LEU A 1039 -17.64 7.14 -0.65
C LEU A 1039 -17.56 7.40 0.86
N ILE A 1040 -18.19 8.50 1.27
CA ILE A 1040 -18.11 9.00 2.64
C ILE A 1040 -19.49 8.91 3.26
N VAL A 1041 -19.55 8.32 4.44
CA VAL A 1041 -20.79 8.11 5.17
C VAL A 1041 -20.60 8.66 6.58
N MET A 1042 -21.33 9.72 6.90
CA MET A 1042 -21.28 10.36 8.22
C MET A 1042 -22.65 10.28 8.87
N ASP A 1043 -22.68 9.86 10.13
CA ASP A 1043 -23.89 9.77 10.95
C ASP A 1043 -23.74 10.65 12.19
N GLU A 1044 -24.58 11.68 12.35
CA GLU A 1044 -24.72 12.55 13.53
C GLU A 1044 -23.45 13.30 14.00
N LEU A 1045 -22.70 13.94 13.10
CA LEU A 1045 -21.48 14.70 13.46
C LEU A 1045 -21.77 15.94 14.33
N GLY A 1046 -20.95 16.14 15.37
CA GLY A 1046 -21.02 17.27 16.28
C GLY A 1046 -21.99 17.08 17.46
N ARG A 1047 -22.38 15.83 17.77
CA ARG A 1047 -23.39 15.55 18.82
C ARG A 1047 -22.84 15.67 20.25
N ALA A 1048 -21.55 15.43 20.46
CA ALA A 1048 -20.94 15.39 21.79
C ALA A 1048 -20.47 16.77 22.33
N THR A 1049 -20.86 17.87 21.69
CA THR A 1049 -20.45 19.25 22.05
C THR A 1049 -21.63 20.24 22.03
N SER A 1050 -21.36 21.53 22.24
CA SER A 1050 -22.38 22.58 22.15
C SER A 1050 -23.07 22.57 20.79
N SER A 1051 -24.38 22.80 20.73
CA SER A 1051 -25.13 22.72 19.46
C SER A 1051 -24.62 23.71 18.41
N SER A 1052 -24.12 24.88 18.83
CA SER A 1052 -23.53 25.86 17.92
C SER A 1052 -22.19 25.40 17.35
N ASP A 1053 -21.30 24.85 18.18
CA ASP A 1053 -19.98 24.40 17.74
C ASP A 1053 -20.13 23.12 16.90
N GLY A 1054 -21.00 22.20 17.32
CA GLY A 1054 -21.31 20.97 16.60
C GLY A 1054 -21.84 21.26 15.19
N LEU A 1055 -22.78 22.21 15.06
CA LEU A 1055 -23.29 22.65 13.77
C LEU A 1055 -22.20 23.31 12.92
N ALA A 1056 -21.41 24.22 13.49
CA ALA A 1056 -20.33 24.91 12.77
C ALA A 1056 -19.29 23.92 12.22
N MET A 1057 -18.95 22.90 13.00
CA MET A 1057 -18.02 21.85 12.59
C MET A 1057 -18.63 20.95 11.52
N ALA A 1058 -19.87 20.49 11.69
CA ALA A 1058 -20.58 19.70 10.70
C ALA A 1058 -20.70 20.43 9.36
N TRP A 1059 -21.03 21.72 9.41
CA TRP A 1059 -21.10 22.60 8.24
C TRP A 1059 -19.74 22.72 7.54
N SER A 1060 -18.69 23.06 8.28
CA SER A 1060 -17.34 23.20 7.74
C SER A 1060 -16.82 21.89 7.12
N CYS A 1061 -17.13 20.77 7.75
CA CYS A 1061 -16.84 19.44 7.21
C CYS A 1061 -17.56 19.19 5.89
N CYS A 1062 -18.85 19.54 5.79
CA CYS A 1062 -19.61 19.41 4.55
C CYS A 1062 -19.00 20.28 3.43
N GLU A 1063 -18.65 21.54 3.70
CA GLU A 1063 -18.03 22.43 2.71
C GLU A 1063 -16.68 21.89 2.21
N TYR A 1064 -15.85 21.39 3.12
CA TYR A 1064 -14.59 20.75 2.76
C TYR A 1064 -14.82 19.54 1.83
N LEU A 1065 -15.75 18.64 2.17
CA LEU A 1065 -16.06 17.46 1.36
C LEU A 1065 -16.68 17.84 0.00
N LEU A 1066 -17.50 18.89 -0.05
CA LEU A 1066 -18.04 19.44 -1.29
C LEU A 1066 -16.93 19.94 -2.22
N SER A 1067 -15.91 20.62 -1.68
CA SER A 1067 -14.79 21.13 -2.47
C SER A 1067 -13.99 20.03 -3.20
N LEU A 1068 -13.94 18.83 -2.62
CA LEU A 1068 -13.24 17.66 -3.18
C LEU A 1068 -14.07 16.86 -4.19
N LYS A 1069 -15.36 17.20 -4.35
CA LYS A 1069 -16.32 16.48 -5.22
C LYS A 1069 -16.51 14.99 -4.88
N ALA A 1070 -16.19 14.58 -3.65
CA ALA A 1070 -16.40 13.21 -3.17
C ALA A 1070 -17.90 12.90 -2.99
N TYR A 1071 -18.28 11.62 -3.08
CA TYR A 1071 -19.66 11.20 -2.84
C TYR A 1071 -19.89 11.07 -1.34
N THR A 1072 -20.68 11.99 -0.78
CA THR A 1072 -20.97 12.05 0.66
C THR A 1072 -22.45 11.79 0.96
N VAL A 1073 -22.74 10.86 1.87
CA VAL A 1073 -24.05 10.70 2.50
C VAL A 1073 -23.93 11.10 3.97
N PHE A 1074 -24.59 12.18 4.34
CA PHE A 1074 -24.48 12.81 5.65
C PHE A 1074 -25.83 12.75 6.38
N ALA A 1075 -25.97 11.85 7.34
CA ALA A 1075 -27.15 11.78 8.19
C ALA A 1075 -27.03 12.73 9.39
N THR A 1076 -28.07 13.52 9.64
CA THR A 1076 -28.08 14.45 10.77
C THR A 1076 -29.47 14.68 11.35
N HIS A 1077 -29.48 15.20 12.58
CA HIS A 1077 -30.66 15.71 13.28
C HIS A 1077 -30.73 17.24 13.29
N MET A 1078 -29.70 17.91 12.77
CA MET A 1078 -29.60 19.37 12.79
C MET A 1078 -30.33 19.97 11.59
N ASP A 1079 -31.53 20.50 11.81
CA ASP A 1079 -32.36 21.08 10.74
C ASP A 1079 -31.64 22.23 10.00
N SER A 1080 -30.82 23.01 10.71
CA SER A 1080 -30.02 24.09 10.11
C SER A 1080 -29.05 23.60 9.03
N LEU A 1081 -28.60 22.34 9.07
CA LEU A 1081 -27.69 21.81 8.05
C LEU A 1081 -28.39 21.63 6.70
N ALA A 1082 -29.73 21.53 6.67
CA ALA A 1082 -30.50 21.52 5.43
C ALA A 1082 -30.38 22.83 4.65
N GLU A 1083 -29.98 23.94 5.30
CA GLU A 1083 -29.71 25.22 4.64
C GLU A 1083 -28.54 25.13 3.66
N LEU A 1084 -27.64 24.15 3.78
CA LEU A 1084 -26.57 23.91 2.78
C LEU A 1084 -27.15 23.75 1.38
N ALA A 1085 -28.30 23.09 1.24
CA ALA A 1085 -28.97 22.91 -0.05
C ALA A 1085 -29.59 24.19 -0.61
N THR A 1086 -29.63 25.30 0.16
CA THR A 1086 -30.03 26.63 -0.34
C THR A 1086 -28.85 27.45 -0.85
N ILE A 1087 -27.61 27.04 -0.52
CA ILE A 1087 -26.37 27.71 -0.92
C ILE A 1087 -25.66 26.92 -2.02
N TYR A 1088 -25.64 25.59 -1.88
CA TYR A 1088 -24.93 24.66 -2.75
C TYR A 1088 -25.92 23.79 -3.53
N PRO A 1089 -26.11 24.05 -4.84
CA PRO A 1089 -27.09 23.34 -5.65
C PRO A 1089 -26.80 21.84 -5.87
N ASN A 1090 -25.56 21.41 -5.59
CA ASN A 1090 -25.11 20.02 -5.62
C ASN A 1090 -25.42 19.23 -4.33
N VAL A 1091 -25.98 19.89 -3.31
CA VAL A 1091 -26.47 19.24 -2.09
C VAL A 1091 -27.95 18.92 -2.25
N LYS A 1092 -28.34 17.66 -2.02
CA LYS A 1092 -29.74 17.23 -2.01
C LYS A 1092 -30.15 16.82 -0.60
N VAL A 1093 -31.32 17.28 -0.15
CA VAL A 1093 -31.88 16.92 1.16
C VAL A 1093 -32.93 15.82 0.99
N LEU A 1094 -32.79 14.77 1.79
CA LEU A 1094 -33.70 13.62 1.86
C LEU A 1094 -34.17 13.48 3.31
N HIS A 1095 -35.35 12.90 3.51
CA HIS A 1095 -35.84 12.59 4.85
C HIS A 1095 -36.55 11.24 4.92
N PHE A 1096 -36.51 10.59 6.08
CA PHE A 1096 -37.36 9.44 6.37
C PHE A 1096 -38.78 9.88 6.72
N TYR A 1097 -39.75 9.33 6.00
CA TYR A 1097 -41.16 9.62 6.22
C TYR A 1097 -41.69 8.96 7.49
N VAL A 1098 -42.33 9.77 8.32
CA VAL A 1098 -42.98 9.35 9.57
C VAL A 1098 -44.42 9.85 9.56
N ASP A 1099 -45.36 8.94 9.82
CA ASP A 1099 -46.78 9.27 9.97
C ASP A 1099 -47.11 9.45 11.45
N ILE A 1100 -47.98 10.39 11.80
CA ILE A 1100 -48.39 10.65 13.18
C ILE A 1100 -49.85 10.22 13.33
N ARG A 1101 -50.09 9.12 14.06
CA ARG A 1101 -51.44 8.62 14.34
C ARG A 1101 -51.64 8.53 15.84
N ASP A 1102 -52.70 9.12 16.37
CA ASP A 1102 -53.04 9.10 17.80
C ASP A 1102 -51.88 9.51 18.74
N ASN A 1103 -51.15 10.58 18.42
CA ASN A 1103 -49.92 11.02 19.12
C ASN A 1103 -48.78 9.96 19.17
N ARG A 1104 -48.84 8.91 18.35
CA ARG A 1104 -47.78 7.92 18.19
C ARG A 1104 -47.07 8.09 16.84
N LEU A 1105 -45.76 7.91 16.86
CA LEU A 1105 -44.91 7.95 15.67
C LEU A 1105 -44.94 6.57 14.99
N ASP A 1106 -45.40 6.53 13.75
CA ASP A 1106 -45.41 5.34 12.89
C ASP A 1106 -44.33 5.48 11.81
N PHE A 1107 -43.22 4.76 12.00
CA PHE A 1107 -42.06 4.78 11.12
C PHE A 1107 -42.32 3.93 9.88
N LYS A 1108 -42.41 4.58 8.70
CA LYS A 1108 -42.61 3.86 7.43
C LYS A 1108 -41.32 3.35 6.79
N PHE A 1109 -40.16 3.77 7.31
CA PHE A 1109 -38.83 3.45 6.79
C PHE A 1109 -38.64 3.79 5.29
N GLN A 1110 -39.43 4.74 4.78
CA GLN A 1110 -39.41 5.17 3.39
C GLN A 1110 -38.72 6.53 3.28
N LEU A 1111 -37.71 6.62 2.42
CA LEU A 1111 -36.99 7.86 2.12
C LEU A 1111 -37.75 8.69 1.08
N ARG A 1112 -37.85 10.01 1.30
CA ARG A 1112 -38.51 10.97 0.40
C ARG A 1112 -37.66 12.21 0.20
N ASP A 1113 -37.88 12.90 -0.93
CA ASP A 1113 -37.19 14.14 -1.27
C ASP A 1113 -37.69 15.33 -0.43
N GLY A 1114 -36.78 16.26 -0.11
CA GLY A 1114 -37.07 17.50 0.58
C GLY A 1114 -36.88 17.43 2.09
N THR A 1115 -37.19 18.53 2.77
CA THR A 1115 -37.20 18.61 4.24
C THR A 1115 -38.59 18.23 4.76
N LEU A 1116 -38.65 17.27 5.69
CA LEU A 1116 -39.86 17.03 6.48
C LEU A 1116 -39.61 17.51 7.89
N HIS A 1117 -40.23 18.63 8.24
CA HIS A 1117 -40.28 19.10 9.61
C HIS A 1117 -41.38 18.34 10.34
N VAL A 1118 -41.00 17.37 11.18
CA VAL A 1118 -41.91 16.75 12.16
C VAL A 1118 -41.84 17.60 13.43
N PRO A 1119 -42.82 18.49 13.69
CA PRO A 1119 -42.74 19.39 14.83
C PRO A 1119 -42.66 18.60 16.14
N HIS A 1120 -41.63 18.90 16.93
CA HIS A 1120 -41.48 18.41 18.29
C HIS A 1120 -41.44 16.87 18.44
N TYR A 1121 -40.89 16.12 17.48
CA TYR A 1121 -40.83 14.64 17.55
C TYR A 1121 -40.15 14.12 18.82
N GLY A 1122 -39.12 14.81 19.34
CA GLY A 1122 -38.46 14.45 20.59
C GLY A 1122 -39.39 14.55 21.80
N LEU A 1123 -40.32 15.52 21.79
CA LEU A 1123 -41.34 15.67 22.84
C LEU A 1123 -42.43 14.58 22.72
N LEU A 1124 -42.76 14.15 21.50
CA LEU A 1124 -43.67 13.03 21.27
C LEU A 1124 -43.06 11.69 21.75
N LEU A 1125 -41.75 11.46 21.51
CA LEU A 1125 -41.05 10.29 22.06
C LEU A 1125 -40.97 10.34 23.58
N ALA A 1126 -40.74 11.52 24.17
CA ALA A 1126 -40.74 11.72 25.62
C ALA A 1126 -42.09 11.39 26.26
N GLU A 1127 -43.20 11.79 25.60
CA GLU A 1127 -44.57 11.45 26.01
C GLU A 1127 -44.81 9.95 26.01
N VAL A 1128 -44.37 9.25 24.94
CA VAL A 1128 -44.45 7.79 24.84
C VAL A 1128 -43.53 7.07 25.84
N ALA A 1129 -42.38 7.67 26.18
CA ALA A 1129 -41.45 7.14 27.20
C ALA A 1129 -41.95 7.33 28.64
N GLY A 1130 -43.07 8.02 28.85
CA GLY A 1130 -43.72 8.17 30.16
C GLY A 1130 -43.26 9.38 30.97
N LEU A 1131 -42.70 10.42 30.34
CA LEU A 1131 -42.39 11.68 31.03
C LEU A 1131 -43.68 12.39 31.50
N PRO A 1132 -43.67 13.08 32.67
CA PRO A 1132 -44.85 13.77 33.17
C PRO A 1132 -45.37 14.83 32.20
N SER A 1133 -46.69 14.90 32.02
CA SER A 1133 -47.35 15.85 31.10
C SER A 1133 -46.98 17.30 31.39
N THR A 1134 -46.84 17.68 32.66
CA THR A 1134 -46.43 19.03 33.08
C THR A 1134 -45.04 19.43 32.56
N VAL A 1135 -44.11 18.48 32.46
CA VAL A 1135 -42.75 18.71 31.91
C VAL A 1135 -42.82 18.86 30.40
N ILE A 1136 -43.62 18.02 29.73
CA ILE A 1136 -43.81 18.04 28.27
C ILE A 1136 -44.48 19.34 27.83
N ASP A 1137 -45.52 19.77 28.54
CA ASP A 1137 -46.25 21.01 28.25
C ASP A 1137 -45.34 22.24 28.39
N THR A 1138 -44.50 22.26 29.43
CA THR A 1138 -43.49 23.32 29.63
C THR A 1138 -42.46 23.32 28.50
N ALA A 1139 -41.95 22.13 28.11
CA ALA A 1139 -41.00 22.00 27.02
C ALA A 1139 -41.59 22.46 25.67
N ARG A 1140 -42.87 22.14 25.38
CA ARG A 1140 -43.58 22.61 24.17
C ARG A 1140 -43.63 24.15 24.11
N ILE A 1141 -43.91 24.82 25.24
CA ILE A 1141 -43.94 26.29 25.31
C ILE A 1141 -42.55 26.89 25.03
N ILE A 1142 -41.49 26.31 25.59
CA ILE A 1142 -40.11 26.79 25.39
C ILE A 1142 -39.68 26.59 23.94
N THR A 1143 -39.91 25.41 23.35
CA THR A 1143 -39.52 25.12 21.96
C THR A 1143 -40.22 26.06 20.99
N LYS A 1144 -41.52 26.34 21.18
CA LYS A 1144 -42.27 27.28 20.33
C LYS A 1144 -41.62 28.67 20.28
N ARG A 1145 -41.14 29.19 21.42
CA ARG A 1145 -40.43 30.49 21.48
C ARG A 1145 -39.09 30.49 20.74
N ILE A 1146 -38.40 29.34 20.67
CA ILE A 1146 -37.12 29.20 19.96
C ILE A 1146 -37.37 29.15 18.44
N THR A 1147 -38.33 28.32 18.00
CA THR A 1147 -38.66 28.14 16.58
C THR A 1147 -39.19 29.43 15.92
N ASP A 1148 -39.96 30.25 16.65
CA ASP A 1148 -40.48 31.54 16.14
C ASP A 1148 -39.37 32.56 15.81
N LYS A 1149 -38.19 32.45 16.44
CA LYS A 1149 -37.01 33.29 16.14
C LYS A 1149 -36.23 32.80 14.92
N GLU A 1150 -36.17 31.49 14.69
CA GLU A 1150 -35.42 30.87 13.58
C GLU A 1150 -36.16 31.00 12.24
N ASN A 1151 -37.48 30.81 12.22
CA ASN A 1151 -38.30 30.89 10.99
C ASN A 1151 -38.21 32.26 10.29
N LYS A 1152 -38.10 33.37 11.05
CA LYS A 1152 -37.90 34.72 10.49
C LYS A 1152 -36.56 34.90 9.77
N ARG A 1153 -35.55 34.08 10.07
CA ARG A 1153 -34.22 34.14 9.45
C ARG A 1153 -34.19 33.33 8.15
N ILE A 1154 -34.91 32.21 8.10
CA ILE A 1154 -35.02 31.32 6.94
C ILE A 1154 -35.78 31.98 5.78
N GLU A 1155 -36.90 32.66 6.06
CA GLU A 1155 -37.68 33.38 5.03
C GLU A 1155 -36.87 34.46 4.30
N LEU A 1156 -35.88 35.06 4.98
CA LEU A 1156 -35.03 36.13 4.43
C LEU A 1156 -33.95 35.61 3.46
N ASN A 1157 -33.49 34.37 3.62
CA ASN A 1157 -32.44 33.75 2.81
C ASN A 1157 -32.98 33.07 1.54
N CYS A 1158 -34.17 32.45 1.60
CA CYS A 1158 -34.81 31.80 0.45
C CYS A 1158 -35.07 32.76 -0.73
N GLY A 1159 -35.34 34.05 -0.47
CA GLY A 1159 -35.60 35.05 -1.51
C GLY A 1159 -34.36 35.45 -2.33
N LYS A 1160 -33.15 35.34 -1.78
CA LYS A 1160 -31.90 35.81 -2.43
C LYS A 1160 -31.26 34.82 -3.40
N HIS A 1161 -31.52 33.51 -3.25
CA HIS A 1161 -30.83 32.45 -3.99
C HIS A 1161 -31.76 31.60 -4.89
N HIS A 1162 -33.03 31.99 -5.01
CA HIS A 1162 -34.06 31.27 -5.76
C HIS A 1162 -33.77 31.19 -7.27
N GLU A 1163 -33.29 32.26 -7.89
CA GLU A 1163 -32.97 32.29 -9.33
C GLU A 1163 -31.80 31.36 -9.68
N ILE A 1164 -30.75 31.32 -8.84
CA ILE A 1164 -29.58 30.46 -9.04
C ILE A 1164 -29.97 28.97 -8.95
N HIS A 1165 -30.85 28.61 -8.01
CA HIS A 1165 -31.37 27.25 -7.86
C HIS A 1165 -32.15 26.78 -9.09
N ARG A 1166 -33.01 27.65 -9.65
CA ARG A 1166 -33.77 27.34 -10.87
C ARG A 1166 -32.83 27.08 -12.05
N ILE A 1167 -31.82 27.92 -12.24
CA ILE A 1167 -30.82 27.76 -13.32
C ILE A 1167 -30.06 26.43 -13.17
N TYR A 1168 -29.64 26.08 -11.96
CA TYR A 1168 -28.89 24.84 -11.73
C TYR A 1168 -29.74 23.57 -11.91
N ARG A 1169 -31.02 23.58 -11.52
CA ARG A 1169 -31.96 22.47 -11.79
C ARG A 1169 -32.15 22.22 -13.29
N VAL A 1170 -32.18 23.29 -14.10
CA VAL A 1170 -32.19 23.16 -15.56
C VAL A 1170 -30.87 22.54 -16.05
N ALA A 1171 -29.73 23.05 -15.60
CA ALA A 1171 -28.41 22.52 -15.98
C ALA A 1171 -28.27 21.02 -15.64
N GLN A 1172 -28.72 20.59 -14.46
CA GLN A 1172 -28.75 19.18 -14.05
C GLN A 1172 -29.56 18.31 -15.02
N ARG A 1173 -30.80 18.70 -15.32
CA ARG A 1173 -31.66 17.96 -16.25
C ARG A 1173 -31.07 17.92 -17.67
N LEU A 1174 -30.41 18.98 -18.12
CA LEU A 1174 -29.69 19.01 -19.39
C LEU A 1174 -28.49 18.05 -19.41
N ILE A 1175 -27.72 17.98 -18.32
CA ILE A 1175 -26.61 17.02 -18.18
C ILE A 1175 -27.14 15.58 -18.20
N CYS A 1176 -28.24 15.29 -17.50
CA CYS A 1176 -28.87 13.97 -17.54
C CYS A 1176 -29.34 13.60 -18.95
N LEU A 1177 -29.92 14.55 -19.69
CA LEU A 1177 -30.35 14.33 -21.09
C LEU A 1177 -29.15 14.14 -22.03
N LYS A 1178 -28.02 14.82 -21.81
CA LYS A 1178 -26.78 14.66 -22.60
C LYS A 1178 -26.23 13.23 -22.56
N TYR A 1179 -26.34 12.55 -21.41
CA TYR A 1179 -25.85 11.18 -21.22
C TYR A 1179 -26.95 10.11 -21.38
N SER A 1180 -28.16 10.51 -21.76
CA SER A 1180 -29.29 9.60 -21.97
C SER A 1180 -29.15 8.80 -23.27
N ARG A 1181 -29.50 7.51 -23.24
CA ARG A 1181 -29.57 6.63 -24.43
C ARG A 1181 -30.94 6.66 -25.13
N GLN A 1182 -31.78 7.63 -24.82
CA GLN A 1182 -33.12 7.77 -25.41
C GLN A 1182 -33.07 8.23 -26.89
N THR A 1183 -34.15 7.98 -27.62
CA THR A 1183 -34.30 8.42 -29.02
C THR A 1183 -34.36 9.94 -29.13
N GLU A 1184 -33.95 10.51 -30.28
CA GLU A 1184 -33.95 11.97 -30.50
C GLU A 1184 -35.31 12.63 -30.22
N ASP A 1185 -36.41 11.97 -30.59
CA ASP A 1185 -37.75 12.49 -30.34
C ASP A 1185 -38.10 12.56 -28.85
N SER A 1186 -37.67 11.57 -28.06
CA SER A 1186 -37.84 11.55 -26.60
C SER A 1186 -37.01 12.66 -25.93
N ILE A 1187 -35.78 12.88 -26.41
CA ILE A 1187 -34.92 13.96 -25.92
C ILE A 1187 -35.53 15.33 -26.26
N ARG A 1188 -36.06 15.50 -27.49
CA ARG A 1188 -36.74 16.73 -27.91
C ARG A 1188 -37.95 17.04 -27.04
N GLN A 1189 -38.79 16.04 -26.78
CA GLN A 1189 -39.95 16.18 -25.88
C GLN A 1189 -39.52 16.55 -24.45
N ALA A 1190 -38.48 15.91 -23.92
CA ALA A 1190 -37.97 16.19 -22.58
C ALA A 1190 -37.37 17.60 -22.46
N LEU A 1191 -36.68 18.08 -23.50
CA LEU A 1191 -36.18 19.46 -23.57
C LEU A 1191 -37.32 20.48 -23.66
N GLN A 1192 -38.38 20.17 -24.41
CA GLN A 1192 -39.58 21.00 -24.50
C GLN A 1192 -40.26 21.13 -23.13
N ASN A 1193 -40.50 20.01 -22.44
CA ASN A 1193 -41.09 19.97 -21.11
C ASN A 1193 -40.22 20.69 -20.07
N LEU A 1194 -38.89 20.57 -20.17
CA LEU A 1194 -37.95 21.26 -19.30
C LEU A 1194 -38.02 22.78 -19.49
N LYS A 1195 -38.10 23.24 -20.75
CA LYS A 1195 -38.26 24.65 -21.10
C LYS A 1195 -39.59 25.19 -20.55
N GLU A 1196 -40.69 24.49 -20.80
CA GLU A 1196 -42.02 24.87 -20.33
C GLU A 1196 -42.09 24.95 -18.80
N SER A 1197 -41.56 23.93 -18.11
CA SER A 1197 -41.51 23.90 -16.64
C SER A 1197 -40.65 25.03 -16.05
N PHE A 1198 -39.60 25.47 -16.76
CA PHE A 1198 -38.77 26.61 -16.36
C PHE A 1198 -39.50 27.93 -16.54
N THR A 1199 -40.22 28.12 -17.65
CA THR A 1199 -41.00 29.34 -17.91
C THR A 1199 -42.24 29.48 -17.02
N GLU A 1200 -42.85 28.37 -16.60
CA GLU A 1200 -44.05 28.37 -15.75
C GLU A 1200 -43.76 28.44 -14.24
N GLU A 1201 -42.49 28.61 -13.84
CA GLU A 1201 -42.04 28.60 -12.44
C GLU A 1201 -42.39 27.31 -11.66
N ARG A 1202 -42.56 26.19 -12.36
CA ARG A 1202 -42.91 24.89 -11.76
C ARG A 1202 -41.68 24.05 -11.34
N LEU A 1203 -40.48 24.61 -11.44
CA LEU A 1203 -39.19 23.89 -11.41
C LEU A 1203 -38.41 23.96 -10.10
#